data_AF-A0A7J8KBK8-F1
#
_entry.id   AF-A0A7J8KBK8-F1
#
_cell.length_a   1.000
_cell.length_b   1.000
_cell.length_c   1.000
_cell.angle_alpha   90.00
_cell.angle_beta   90.00
_cell.angle_gamma   90.00
#
_symmetry.space_group_name_H-M   'P 1'
#
loop_
_entity.id
_entity.type
_entity.pdbx_description
1 polymer ?
#
loop_
_entity_poly.entity_id
_entity_poly.type
_entity_poly.pdbx_seq_one_letter_code
_entity_poly.pdbx_strand_id
1 'polypeptide(L)'
;MYVKADGSVEEAENVMKFMSETTAQWRNLSVEVRSVRSMLEEVIASWDRYGNTVASLQAWLEDAEKMLNQSEHAKKDFFRNLPHWIQQHTAMNDAGNFLIETCDEVVSRDLKQQLLLLNGRWRELFMEVKQYARADEVDRMKKEYTDCISTLSDFSTEAHRKLSEPLEVSFMNVKLLIQDLEDIEQRVPVMDAQYKIITKTAQLISKESSQEEANEMFATMSGLKEQITKVKERYSPLLYECQQLSTPLEDLEKQMTFFYDSLGKINEIMTILEHEAQSSALFKQKHQELLACQESCKKTMTRIEKGSQSVQTFVTSSNVLKHFDQTKLQRQIADVHVAFQNMVKKTGDWKKHVETNSRLMKKFEESRAELEKVLQTAREGLEEKGNPEELLKKHTEFFSQLDQRVLNAFLKACDELTDILPEQEQQGLQEAVRKLHKQWKDLQGEAPYHLLHLKIEVEKNRFLACVEECRAELDREAKLVSQEGSEKLIKEHRIFFSDKGPHHLCEKRLQLIEELCLKLPVRDPGRNTPETCHATLKELRAAIDSTYAKLVDDPDKWKDYASRISELSSWIAAQDTQLKGVKTETISTANHGEFKRAVEEIRNGVTQKGETLSWLKSRLKILVDVSSEKEAQMQGDELAKLSSSFKALGTLLSEVEKMLSNFGDCVQYKESVTSSLEELISGSKDVQDQAEKILDTENLFEAQQLLLHHQQKTKRIAAKKRDVQQQIAQDQQGEGGLPGQAREELRKLESSLDSVERSREKQERRIQVTLRKWERFETNKETVVRYLFQTGSSHERFLSFSSLESLSSELEQTKEFSKRTEGIAVQAENLVKEASEISLGPQNKHRLQQQAKSIREQVRKLEDTLEEEYVLDKS
;
A
#
# COMPACT_ATOMS: atom_id res chain seq x y z
N MET A 1 101.89 -40.56 -161.32
CA MET A 1 102.01 -41.53 -162.42
C MET A 1 103.19 -41.12 -163.28
N TYR A 2 104.16 -42.03 -163.40
CA TYR A 2 105.22 -42.13 -164.41
C TYR A 2 105.61 -40.85 -165.16
N VAL A 3 106.75 -40.28 -164.83
CA VAL A 3 107.86 -40.27 -165.78
C VAL A 3 109.12 -40.55 -165.00
N LYS A 4 109.64 -41.77 -165.19
CA LYS A 4 111.07 -42.07 -165.11
C LYS A 4 111.77 -41.04 -166.00
N ALA A 5 112.41 -40.06 -165.39
CA ALA A 5 113.39 -39.25 -166.08
C ALA A 5 114.62 -39.27 -165.19
N ASP A 6 115.71 -39.84 -165.72
CA ASP A 6 117.09 -39.62 -165.30
C ASP A 6 117.46 -38.13 -165.46
N GLY A 7 116.66 -37.25 -164.85
CA GLY A 7 116.88 -35.82 -164.75
C GLY A 7 117.36 -35.55 -163.33
N SER A 8 118.54 -34.95 -163.25
CA SER A 8 119.21 -34.54 -162.01
C SER A 8 118.24 -34.01 -160.94
N VAL A 9 118.49 -34.36 -159.67
CA VAL A 9 117.78 -33.92 -158.44
C VAL A 9 117.50 -32.40 -158.40
N GLU A 10 118.33 -31.63 -159.10
CA GLU A 10 118.25 -30.17 -159.22
C GLU A 10 117.00 -29.66 -159.95
N GLU A 11 116.44 -30.41 -160.91
CA GLU A 11 115.21 -29.99 -161.60
C GLU A 11 113.97 -30.13 -160.71
N ALA A 12 113.92 -31.16 -159.85
CA ALA A 12 112.79 -31.38 -158.94
C ALA A 12 112.71 -30.33 -157.83
N GLU A 13 113.86 -29.90 -157.28
CA GLU A 13 113.91 -28.83 -156.28
C GLU A 13 113.47 -27.48 -156.85
N ASN A 14 113.86 -27.15 -158.09
CA ASN A 14 113.48 -25.90 -158.74
C ASN A 14 111.97 -25.78 -159.00
N VAL A 15 111.31 -26.88 -159.37
CA VAL A 15 109.84 -26.89 -159.58
C VAL A 15 109.09 -26.72 -158.25
N MET A 16 109.54 -27.36 -157.18
CA MET A 16 108.94 -27.16 -155.84
C MET A 16 109.10 -25.72 -155.36
N LYS A 17 110.27 -25.11 -155.57
CA LYS A 17 110.51 -23.71 -155.21
C LYS A 17 109.56 -22.76 -155.94
N PHE A 18 109.41 -22.91 -157.26
CA PHE A 18 108.51 -22.10 -158.07
C PHE A 18 107.03 -22.20 -157.64
N MET A 19 106.55 -23.40 -157.33
CA MET A 19 105.17 -23.61 -156.84
C MET A 19 104.94 -22.92 -155.49
N SER A 20 105.93 -22.95 -154.59
CA SER A 20 105.83 -22.27 -153.29
C SER A 20 105.81 -20.74 -153.43
N GLU A 21 106.67 -20.18 -154.30
CA GLU A 21 106.76 -18.74 -154.56
C GLU A 21 105.47 -18.20 -155.18
N THR A 22 104.90 -18.94 -156.15
CA THR A 22 103.63 -18.56 -156.80
C THR A 22 102.46 -18.54 -155.81
N THR A 23 102.43 -19.51 -154.87
CA THR A 23 101.37 -19.57 -153.85
C THR A 23 101.47 -18.40 -152.85
N ALA A 24 102.69 -18.00 -152.48
CA ALA A 24 102.92 -16.85 -151.61
C ALA A 24 102.53 -15.53 -152.30
N GLN A 25 102.89 -15.36 -153.58
CA GLN A 25 102.47 -14.20 -154.38
C GLN A 25 100.94 -14.10 -154.45
N TRP A 26 100.24 -15.22 -154.63
CA TRP A 26 98.76 -15.22 -154.68
C TRP A 26 98.11 -14.83 -153.34
N ARG A 27 98.67 -15.27 -152.20
CA ARG A 27 98.19 -14.82 -150.87
C ARG A 27 98.40 -13.32 -150.68
N ASN A 28 99.58 -12.81 -151.00
CA ASN A 28 99.89 -11.39 -150.83
C ASN A 28 98.95 -10.52 -151.69
N LEU A 29 98.79 -10.88 -152.97
CA LEU A 29 97.86 -10.17 -153.86
C LEU A 29 96.41 -10.26 -153.34
N SER A 30 95.99 -11.39 -152.78
CA SER A 30 94.65 -11.55 -152.21
C SER A 30 94.42 -10.69 -150.95
N VAL A 31 95.46 -10.46 -150.13
CA VAL A 31 95.37 -9.54 -148.98
C VAL A 31 95.36 -8.10 -149.44
N GLU A 32 96.20 -7.73 -150.41
CA GLU A 32 96.21 -6.40 -151.01
C GLU A 32 94.84 -6.05 -151.61
N VAL A 33 94.25 -6.95 -152.41
CA VAL A 33 92.90 -6.76 -152.98
C VAL A 33 91.84 -6.60 -151.89
N ARG A 34 91.90 -7.35 -150.78
CA ARG A 34 90.97 -7.16 -149.65
C ARG A 34 91.18 -5.83 -148.94
N SER A 35 92.43 -5.40 -148.75
CA SER A 35 92.74 -4.12 -148.09
C SER A 35 92.28 -2.92 -148.91
N VAL A 36 92.49 -2.95 -150.23
CA VAL A 36 91.98 -1.95 -151.16
C VAL A 36 90.46 -1.93 -151.15
N ARG A 37 89.81 -3.11 -151.13
CA ARG A 37 88.35 -3.19 -150.99
C ARG A 37 87.84 -2.53 -149.69
N SER A 38 88.44 -2.85 -148.55
CA SER A 38 88.04 -2.26 -147.25
C SER A 38 88.24 -0.76 -147.22
N MET A 39 89.33 -0.26 -147.83
CA MET A 39 89.61 1.16 -147.96
C MET A 39 88.55 1.86 -148.83
N LEU A 40 88.17 1.25 -149.95
CA LEU A 40 87.11 1.77 -150.82
C LEU A 40 85.73 1.76 -150.14
N GLU A 41 85.41 0.72 -149.36
CA GLU A 41 84.17 0.66 -148.56
C GLU A 41 84.11 1.81 -147.52
N GLU A 42 85.21 2.11 -146.83
CA GLU A 42 85.29 3.24 -145.88
C GLU A 42 85.21 4.61 -146.57
N VAL A 43 85.81 4.75 -147.77
CA VAL A 43 85.66 5.96 -148.60
C VAL A 43 84.19 6.17 -148.97
N ILE A 44 83.49 5.12 -149.39
CA ILE A 44 82.04 5.19 -149.71
C ILE A 44 81.24 5.59 -148.46
N ALA A 45 81.49 4.96 -147.31
CA ALA A 45 80.79 5.27 -146.07
C ALA A 45 81.04 6.72 -145.59
N SER A 46 82.27 7.21 -145.77
CA SER A 46 82.63 8.59 -145.47
C SER A 46 81.97 9.58 -146.41
N TRP A 47 81.82 9.24 -147.70
CA TRP A 47 81.04 10.03 -148.66
C TRP A 47 79.56 10.11 -148.27
N ASP A 48 78.94 9.00 -147.87
CA ASP A 48 77.55 9.00 -147.39
C ASP A 48 77.40 9.84 -146.12
N ARG A 49 78.32 9.70 -145.15
CA ARG A 49 78.28 10.47 -143.89
C ARG A 49 78.49 11.96 -144.15
N TYR A 50 79.49 12.31 -144.94
CA TYR A 50 79.77 13.70 -145.30
C TYR A 50 78.58 14.30 -146.08
N GLY A 51 78.07 13.62 -147.10
CA GLY A 51 76.91 14.07 -147.86
C GLY A 51 75.67 14.32 -147.01
N ASN A 52 75.32 13.37 -146.12
CA ASN A 52 74.15 13.48 -145.25
C ASN A 52 74.29 14.59 -144.19
N THR A 53 75.47 14.68 -143.55
CA THR A 53 75.72 15.71 -142.53
C THR A 53 75.82 17.11 -143.15
N VAL A 54 76.45 17.25 -144.31
CA VAL A 54 76.48 18.52 -145.05
C VAL A 54 75.07 18.94 -145.45
N ALA A 55 74.26 18.04 -146.02
CA ALA A 55 72.90 18.38 -146.44
C ALA A 55 72.00 18.82 -145.26
N SER A 56 72.04 18.08 -144.14
CA SER A 56 71.26 18.43 -142.95
C SER A 56 71.76 19.68 -142.25
N LEU A 57 73.09 19.87 -142.15
CA LEU A 57 73.68 21.05 -141.54
C LEU A 57 73.45 22.30 -142.38
N GLN A 58 73.52 22.21 -143.72
CA GLN A 58 73.18 23.32 -144.60
C GLN A 58 71.72 23.75 -144.46
N ALA A 59 70.79 22.79 -144.48
CA ALA A 59 69.37 23.09 -144.29
C ALA A 59 69.13 23.77 -142.93
N TRP A 60 69.74 23.25 -141.86
CA TRP A 60 69.63 23.85 -140.55
C TRP A 60 70.30 25.23 -140.47
N LEU A 61 71.47 25.43 -141.06
CA LEU A 61 72.16 26.73 -141.10
C LEU A 61 71.31 27.78 -141.82
N GLU A 62 70.65 27.43 -142.92
CA GLU A 62 69.75 28.33 -143.63
C GLU A 62 68.53 28.73 -142.79
N ASP A 63 67.94 27.78 -142.08
CA ASP A 63 66.81 28.06 -141.20
C ASP A 63 67.24 28.84 -139.96
N ALA A 64 68.41 28.53 -139.41
CA ALA A 64 68.99 29.24 -138.27
C ALA A 64 69.35 30.69 -138.61
N GLU A 65 69.95 30.93 -139.77
CA GLU A 65 70.24 32.28 -140.30
C GLU A 65 68.94 33.08 -140.50
N LYS A 66 67.85 32.46 -140.95
CA LYS A 66 66.51 33.12 -141.01
C LYS A 66 65.97 33.42 -139.62
N MET A 67 66.16 32.51 -138.66
CA MET A 67 65.68 32.65 -137.28
C MET A 67 66.39 33.77 -136.51
N LEU A 68 67.60 34.17 -136.90
CA LEU A 68 68.30 35.34 -136.33
C LEU A 68 67.50 36.65 -136.48
N ASN A 69 66.61 36.75 -137.46
CA ASN A 69 65.79 37.93 -137.71
C ASN A 69 64.40 37.89 -137.03
N GLN A 70 64.09 36.84 -136.27
CA GLN A 70 62.82 36.72 -135.55
C GLN A 70 62.86 37.28 -134.12
N SER A 71 61.75 37.19 -133.39
CA SER A 71 61.66 37.62 -131.99
C SER A 71 62.54 36.77 -131.07
N GLU A 72 62.98 37.36 -129.95
CA GLU A 72 63.78 36.67 -128.92
C GLU A 72 63.13 35.37 -128.41
N HIS A 73 61.81 35.31 -128.32
CA HIS A 73 61.13 34.08 -127.90
C HIS A 73 61.24 32.96 -128.94
N ALA A 74 61.07 33.29 -130.23
CA ALA A 74 61.23 32.32 -131.31
C ALA A 74 62.68 31.82 -131.41
N LYS A 75 63.66 32.71 -131.16
CA LYS A 75 65.08 32.34 -131.06
C LYS A 75 65.33 31.36 -129.92
N LYS A 76 64.83 31.64 -128.71
CA LYS A 76 64.99 30.75 -127.55
C LYS A 76 64.45 29.35 -127.81
N ASP A 77 63.30 29.24 -128.47
CA ASP A 77 62.67 27.95 -128.73
C ASP A 77 63.40 27.16 -129.84
N PHE A 78 63.76 27.82 -130.94
CA PHE A 78 64.48 27.19 -132.05
C PHE A 78 65.91 26.75 -131.66
N PHE A 79 66.65 27.58 -130.92
CA PHE A 79 68.03 27.28 -130.50
C PHE A 79 68.12 26.39 -129.24
N ARG A 80 67.00 25.91 -128.71
CA ARG A 80 67.01 24.95 -127.58
C ARG A 80 67.79 23.67 -127.90
N ASN A 81 67.76 23.23 -129.16
CA ASN A 81 68.49 22.06 -129.65
C ASN A 81 69.90 22.40 -130.19
N LEU A 82 70.42 23.61 -129.95
CA LEU A 82 71.76 24.03 -130.39
C LEU A 82 72.88 23.04 -129.99
N PRO A 83 72.89 22.41 -128.80
CA PRO A 83 73.91 21.40 -128.46
C PRO A 83 73.99 20.21 -129.42
N HIS A 84 72.84 19.77 -129.97
CA HIS A 84 72.80 18.68 -130.95
C HIS A 84 73.50 19.07 -132.27
N TRP A 85 73.30 20.30 -132.73
CA TRP A 85 73.87 20.79 -133.98
C TRP A 85 75.39 21.04 -133.90
N ILE A 86 75.91 21.39 -132.71
CA ILE A 86 77.37 21.45 -132.45
C ILE A 86 78.01 20.08 -132.72
N GLN A 87 77.33 19.00 -132.31
CA GLN A 87 77.79 17.64 -132.53
C GLN A 87 77.78 17.26 -134.03
N GLN A 88 76.72 17.63 -134.76
CA GLN A 88 76.61 17.37 -136.22
C GLN A 88 77.69 18.10 -137.03
N HIS A 89 77.99 19.36 -136.70
CA HIS A 89 79.07 20.13 -137.32
C HIS A 89 80.46 19.46 -137.12
N THR A 90 80.70 18.88 -135.94
CA THR A 90 81.95 18.16 -135.66
C THR A 90 82.04 16.90 -136.52
N ALA A 91 80.96 16.12 -136.58
CA ALA A 91 80.89 14.88 -137.37
C ALA A 91 81.09 15.10 -138.88
N MET A 92 80.60 16.23 -139.43
CA MET A 92 80.81 16.63 -140.82
C MET A 92 82.29 16.89 -141.11
N ASN A 93 82.97 17.63 -140.23
CA ASN A 93 84.38 17.98 -140.40
C ASN A 93 85.28 16.74 -140.42
N ASP A 94 85.04 15.80 -139.50
CA ASP A 94 85.82 14.57 -139.43
C ASP A 94 85.69 13.73 -140.72
N ALA A 95 84.46 13.56 -141.23
CA ALA A 95 84.21 12.81 -142.46
C ALA A 95 84.80 13.51 -143.70
N GLY A 96 84.66 14.84 -143.80
CA GLY A 96 85.19 15.59 -144.94
C GLY A 96 86.72 15.63 -144.97
N ASN A 97 87.39 15.74 -143.82
CA ASN A 97 88.85 15.68 -143.73
C ASN A 97 89.40 14.31 -144.17
N PHE A 98 88.73 13.21 -143.80
CA PHE A 98 89.12 11.87 -144.25
C PHE A 98 89.02 11.70 -145.77
N LEU A 99 87.94 12.22 -146.40
CA LEU A 99 87.77 12.15 -147.85
C LEU A 99 88.80 12.97 -148.62
N ILE A 100 89.20 14.12 -148.08
CA ILE A 100 90.26 14.99 -148.62
C ILE A 100 91.62 14.28 -148.68
N GLU A 101 91.90 13.39 -147.72
CA GLU A 101 93.18 12.66 -147.69
C GLU A 101 93.20 11.45 -148.62
N THR A 102 92.02 10.91 -148.96
CA THR A 102 91.88 9.61 -149.66
C THR A 102 91.47 9.72 -151.13
N CYS A 103 90.83 10.82 -151.54
CA CYS A 103 90.41 11.05 -152.93
C CYS A 103 91.50 11.73 -153.77
N ASP A 104 91.34 11.71 -155.09
CA ASP A 104 92.25 12.40 -156.00
C ASP A 104 92.29 13.92 -155.77
N GLU A 105 93.34 14.57 -156.26
CA GLU A 105 93.60 16.00 -155.97
C GLU A 105 92.46 16.94 -156.39
N VAL A 106 91.68 16.60 -157.42
CA VAL A 106 90.58 17.46 -157.89
C VAL A 106 89.44 17.40 -156.89
N VAL A 107 89.03 16.18 -156.51
CA VAL A 107 87.95 15.95 -155.55
C VAL A 107 88.30 16.50 -154.16
N SER A 108 89.54 16.28 -153.71
CA SER A 108 90.02 16.76 -152.42
C SER A 108 90.11 18.29 -152.34
N ARG A 109 90.39 18.96 -153.46
CA ARG A 109 90.35 20.43 -153.52
C ARG A 109 88.90 20.95 -153.39
N ASP A 110 87.96 20.32 -154.07
CA ASP A 110 86.56 20.72 -154.04
C ASP A 110 85.94 20.51 -152.64
N LEU A 111 86.25 19.38 -151.98
CA LEU A 111 85.88 19.12 -150.58
C LEU A 111 86.45 20.15 -149.60
N LYS A 112 87.74 20.49 -149.75
CA LYS A 112 88.37 21.55 -148.93
C LYS A 112 87.62 22.86 -149.07
N GLN A 113 87.23 23.22 -150.30
CA GLN A 113 86.52 24.47 -150.55
C GLN A 113 85.10 24.45 -149.95
N GLN A 114 84.39 23.33 -150.03
CA GLN A 114 83.06 23.18 -149.43
C GLN A 114 83.11 23.23 -147.89
N LEU A 115 84.04 22.51 -147.25
CA LEU A 115 84.23 22.57 -145.79
C LEU A 115 84.59 23.97 -145.30
N LEU A 116 85.45 24.69 -146.03
CA LEU A 116 85.82 26.05 -145.67
C LEU A 116 84.59 26.98 -145.62
N LEU A 117 83.70 26.86 -146.61
CA LEU A 117 82.47 27.66 -146.70
C LEU A 117 81.47 27.31 -145.57
N LEU A 118 81.19 26.02 -145.36
CA LEU A 118 80.27 25.59 -144.30
C LEU A 118 80.79 25.95 -142.90
N ASN A 119 82.08 25.74 -142.63
CA ASN A 119 82.69 26.09 -141.35
C ASN A 119 82.70 27.60 -141.12
N GLY A 120 82.85 28.40 -142.18
CA GLY A 120 82.71 29.86 -142.15
C GLY A 120 81.31 30.26 -141.68
N ARG A 121 80.27 29.76 -142.37
CA ARG A 121 78.86 30.03 -142.03
C ARG A 121 78.50 29.60 -140.61
N TRP A 122 78.90 28.38 -140.23
CA TRP A 122 78.66 27.87 -138.88
C TRP A 122 79.28 28.77 -137.81
N ARG A 123 80.52 29.23 -138.00
CA ARG A 123 81.23 30.06 -137.02
C ARG A 123 80.53 31.41 -136.82
N GLU A 124 80.08 32.04 -137.90
CA GLU A 124 79.37 33.33 -137.84
C GLU A 124 78.06 33.19 -137.07
N LEU A 125 77.21 32.21 -137.44
CA LEU A 125 75.96 31.94 -136.74
C LEU A 125 76.18 31.59 -135.26
N PHE A 126 77.12 30.67 -134.98
CA PHE A 126 77.37 30.17 -133.61
C PHE A 126 77.76 31.29 -132.64
N MET A 127 78.52 32.29 -133.11
CA MET A 127 78.92 33.42 -132.27
C MET A 127 77.72 34.25 -131.79
N GLU A 128 76.65 34.34 -132.59
CA GLU A 128 75.43 35.04 -132.22
C GLU A 128 74.52 34.20 -131.29
N VAL A 129 74.49 32.88 -131.46
CA VAL A 129 73.49 32.03 -130.79
C VAL A 129 74.02 31.25 -129.58
N LYS A 130 75.33 31.30 -129.29
CA LYS A 130 75.97 30.56 -128.18
C LYS A 130 75.34 30.78 -126.79
N GLN A 131 74.69 31.91 -126.56
CA GLN A 131 74.06 32.23 -125.27
C GLN A 131 72.85 31.35 -124.95
N TYR A 132 72.15 30.83 -125.96
CA TYR A 132 70.95 30.02 -125.77
C TYR A 132 71.24 28.61 -125.22
N ALA A 133 72.50 28.16 -125.25
CA ALA A 133 72.89 26.89 -124.66
C ALA A 133 72.84 26.86 -123.11
N ARG A 134 72.69 28.02 -122.43
CA ARG A 134 72.71 28.14 -120.95
C ARG A 134 71.34 28.33 -120.28
N ALA A 135 70.28 28.65 -121.02
CA ALA A 135 69.00 29.07 -120.45
C ALA A 135 68.23 27.97 -119.69
N ASP A 136 68.28 26.71 -120.18
CA ASP A 136 67.58 25.56 -119.55
C ASP A 136 68.13 25.21 -118.14
N GLU A 137 69.36 25.61 -117.82
CA GLU A 137 69.96 25.35 -116.51
C GLU A 137 69.43 26.31 -115.43
N VAL A 138 69.21 27.57 -115.79
CA VAL A 138 68.77 28.65 -114.90
C VAL A 138 67.30 28.47 -114.49
N ASP A 139 66.45 28.08 -115.44
CA ASP A 139 65.02 27.86 -115.18
C ASP A 139 64.78 26.67 -114.24
N ARG A 140 65.60 25.62 -114.38
CA ARG A 140 65.61 24.48 -113.44
C ARG A 140 65.99 24.93 -112.02
N MET A 141 67.05 25.73 -111.88
CA MET A 141 67.47 26.28 -110.58
C MET A 141 66.39 27.20 -109.96
N LYS A 142 65.72 28.03 -110.77
CA LYS A 142 64.62 28.91 -110.30
C LYS A 142 63.43 28.12 -109.74
N LYS A 143 63.07 26.99 -110.35
CA LYS A 143 62.01 26.10 -109.85
C LYS A 143 62.40 25.41 -108.54
N GLU A 144 63.63 24.88 -108.45
CA GLU A 144 64.15 24.30 -107.20
C GLU A 144 64.15 25.32 -106.06
N TYR A 145 64.47 26.58 -106.36
CA TYR A 145 64.38 27.70 -105.43
C TYR A 145 62.95 27.92 -104.91
N THR A 146 61.96 28.05 -105.79
CA THR A 146 60.57 28.31 -105.36
C THR A 146 59.99 27.17 -104.52
N ASP A 147 60.25 25.92 -104.91
CA ASP A 147 59.74 24.74 -104.19
C ASP A 147 60.34 24.62 -102.78
N CYS A 148 61.64 24.89 -102.64
CA CYS A 148 62.34 24.88 -101.35
C CYS A 148 61.90 26.05 -100.46
N ILE A 149 61.71 27.25 -101.01
CA ILE A 149 61.20 28.42 -100.28
C ILE A 149 59.78 28.15 -99.73
N SER A 150 58.89 27.55 -100.54
CA SER A 150 57.55 27.14 -100.08
C SER A 150 57.67 26.16 -98.90
N THR A 151 58.48 25.11 -99.05
CA THR A 151 58.67 24.09 -98.00
C THR A 151 59.20 24.69 -96.69
N LEU A 152 60.19 25.59 -96.78
CA LEU A 152 60.77 26.27 -95.61
C LEU A 152 59.77 27.24 -94.95
N SER A 153 58.96 27.93 -95.76
CA SER A 153 57.91 28.84 -95.29
C SER A 153 56.78 28.08 -94.58
N ASP A 154 56.31 26.99 -95.16
CA ASP A 154 55.25 26.14 -94.60
C ASP A 154 55.69 25.54 -93.26
N PHE A 155 56.91 24.99 -93.20
CA PHE A 155 57.48 24.49 -91.95
C PHE A 155 57.57 25.59 -90.89
N SER A 156 58.12 26.76 -91.25
CA SER A 156 58.31 27.84 -90.28
C SER A 156 57.00 28.39 -89.74
N THR A 157 55.98 28.51 -90.59
CA THR A 157 54.64 28.97 -90.22
C THR A 157 53.98 27.98 -89.27
N GLU A 158 54.02 26.68 -89.60
CA GLU A 158 53.43 25.64 -88.77
C GLU A 158 54.15 25.52 -87.42
N ALA A 159 55.49 25.56 -87.41
CA ALA A 159 56.26 25.53 -86.17
C ALA A 159 55.95 26.74 -85.27
N HIS A 160 55.86 27.96 -85.82
CA HIS A 160 55.48 29.14 -85.04
C HIS A 160 54.07 29.06 -84.47
N ARG A 161 53.13 28.50 -85.25
CA ARG A 161 51.76 28.28 -84.82
C ARG A 161 51.74 27.36 -83.59
N LYS A 162 52.40 26.20 -83.66
CA LYS A 162 52.52 25.25 -82.55
C LYS A 162 53.21 25.83 -81.30
N LEU A 163 54.21 26.70 -81.48
CA LEU A 163 54.95 27.34 -80.39
C LEU A 163 54.20 28.47 -79.68
N SER A 164 53.11 28.98 -80.27
CA SER A 164 52.43 30.20 -79.80
C SER A 164 50.91 30.03 -79.60
N GLU A 165 50.34 28.91 -80.05
CA GLU A 165 48.91 28.62 -79.93
C GLU A 165 48.50 28.43 -78.46
N PRO A 166 47.43 29.08 -77.98
CA PRO A 166 46.97 28.89 -76.61
C PRO A 166 46.62 27.43 -76.31
N LEU A 167 47.16 26.89 -75.22
CA LEU A 167 46.97 25.49 -74.84
C LEU A 167 46.22 25.38 -73.51
N GLU A 168 45.10 24.65 -73.48
CA GLU A 168 44.46 24.30 -72.21
C GLU A 168 45.38 23.37 -71.40
N VAL A 169 45.69 23.76 -70.16
CA VAL A 169 46.54 22.97 -69.27
C VAL A 169 45.84 21.66 -68.87
N SER A 170 46.32 20.56 -69.42
CA SER A 170 45.99 19.18 -69.03
C SER A 170 47.13 18.25 -69.40
N PHE A 171 47.25 17.11 -68.73
CA PHE A 171 48.32 16.14 -69.00
C PHE A 171 48.33 15.70 -70.47
N MET A 172 47.16 15.40 -71.04
CA MET A 172 47.05 14.96 -72.44
C MET A 172 47.49 16.05 -73.42
N ASN A 173 47.02 17.29 -73.23
CA ASN A 173 47.36 18.39 -74.12
C ASN A 173 48.86 18.73 -74.09
N VAL A 174 49.46 18.75 -72.88
CA VAL A 174 50.91 18.99 -72.73
C VAL A 174 51.72 17.86 -73.35
N LYS A 175 51.28 16.60 -73.21
CA LYS A 175 51.94 15.45 -73.83
C LYS A 175 51.89 15.49 -75.37
N LEU A 176 50.76 15.87 -75.95
CA LEU A 176 50.62 16.07 -77.40
C LEU A 176 51.53 17.21 -77.89
N LEU A 177 51.61 18.31 -77.14
CA LEU A 177 52.53 19.40 -77.48
C LEU A 177 54.01 18.99 -77.37
N ILE A 178 54.40 18.19 -76.37
CA ILE A 178 55.76 17.64 -76.29
C ILE A 178 56.09 16.84 -77.55
N GLN A 179 55.18 15.99 -78.01
CA GLN A 179 55.37 15.21 -79.24
C GLN A 179 55.50 16.12 -80.48
N ASP A 180 54.68 17.17 -80.59
CA ASP A 180 54.78 18.15 -81.68
C ASP A 180 56.14 18.89 -81.64
N LEU A 181 56.65 19.22 -80.46
CA LEU A 181 57.94 19.89 -80.27
C LEU A 181 59.14 18.99 -80.58
N GLU A 182 59.03 17.69 -80.25
CA GLU A 182 60.03 16.67 -80.62
C GLU A 182 60.07 16.47 -82.15
N ASP A 183 58.94 16.51 -82.86
CA ASP A 183 58.92 16.51 -84.35
C ASP A 183 59.61 17.75 -84.92
N ILE A 184 59.32 18.94 -84.36
CA ILE A 184 59.99 20.18 -84.76
C ILE A 184 61.50 20.07 -84.52
N GLU A 185 61.94 19.57 -83.37
CA GLU A 185 63.36 19.37 -83.05
C GLU A 185 64.07 18.48 -84.09
N GLN A 186 63.44 17.39 -84.53
CA GLN A 186 64.00 16.50 -85.55
C GLN A 186 64.04 17.14 -86.95
N ARG A 187 63.06 17.98 -87.28
CA ARG A 187 62.93 18.61 -88.62
C ARG A 187 63.80 19.87 -88.77
N VAL A 188 64.11 20.58 -87.70
CA VAL A 188 64.93 21.81 -87.72
C VAL A 188 66.29 21.62 -88.43
N PRO A 189 67.10 20.57 -88.13
CA PRO A 189 68.38 20.35 -88.81
C PRO A 189 68.24 20.09 -90.32
N VAL A 190 67.16 19.41 -90.72
CA VAL A 190 66.86 19.11 -92.13
C VAL A 190 66.53 20.41 -92.88
N MET A 191 65.68 21.26 -92.28
CA MET A 191 65.30 22.55 -92.85
C MET A 191 66.49 23.52 -92.91
N ASP A 192 67.38 23.49 -91.93
CA ASP A 192 68.66 24.23 -91.94
C ASP A 192 69.58 23.82 -93.09
N ALA A 193 69.70 22.52 -93.33
CA ALA A 193 70.51 22.00 -94.42
C ALA A 193 69.93 22.41 -95.77
N GLN A 194 68.61 22.32 -95.93
CA GLN A 194 67.89 22.80 -97.12
C GLN A 194 68.07 24.31 -97.31
N TYR A 195 67.96 25.12 -96.26
CA TYR A 195 68.23 26.56 -96.31
C TYR A 195 69.66 26.87 -96.80
N LYS A 196 70.68 26.16 -96.32
CA LYS A 196 72.07 26.35 -96.75
C LYS A 196 72.29 25.97 -98.22
N ILE A 197 71.68 24.88 -98.68
CA ILE A 197 71.75 24.44 -100.08
C ILE A 197 71.09 25.49 -100.98
N ILE A 198 69.86 25.90 -100.64
CA ILE A 198 69.12 26.85 -101.47
C ILE A 198 69.73 28.25 -101.46
N THR A 199 70.45 28.63 -100.39
CA THR A 199 71.25 29.87 -100.37
C THR A 199 72.31 29.86 -101.47
N LYS A 200 72.98 28.72 -101.68
CA LYS A 200 73.99 28.59 -102.74
C LYS A 200 73.34 28.63 -104.12
N THR A 201 72.19 27.97 -104.29
CA THR A 201 71.43 28.00 -105.55
C THR A 201 70.94 29.42 -105.88
N ALA A 202 70.41 30.16 -104.89
CA ALA A 202 70.01 31.56 -105.06
C ALA A 202 71.19 32.47 -105.43
N GLN A 203 72.37 32.26 -104.85
CA GLN A 203 73.59 32.98 -105.24
C GLN A 203 74.01 32.71 -106.69
N LEU A 204 73.80 31.50 -107.20
CA LEU A 204 74.06 31.17 -108.62
C LEU A 204 73.04 31.84 -109.54
N ILE A 205 71.74 31.74 -109.23
CA ILE A 205 70.66 32.40 -109.98
C ILE A 205 70.84 33.92 -110.01
N SER A 206 71.29 34.53 -108.91
CA SER A 206 71.48 35.98 -108.79
C SER A 206 72.54 36.55 -109.73
N LYS A 207 73.52 35.73 -110.18
CA LYS A 207 74.56 36.17 -111.14
C LYS A 207 74.03 36.29 -112.57
N GLU A 208 72.89 35.65 -112.85
CA GLU A 208 72.32 35.51 -114.19
C GLU A 208 70.93 36.16 -114.31
N SER A 209 70.42 36.76 -113.23
CA SER A 209 69.10 37.43 -113.14
C SER A 209 69.25 38.95 -112.99
N SER A 210 68.13 39.69 -113.02
CA SER A 210 68.14 41.13 -112.80
C SER A 210 68.47 41.50 -111.34
N GLN A 211 68.98 42.72 -111.11
CA GLN A 211 69.36 43.18 -109.77
C GLN A 211 68.16 43.25 -108.80
N GLU A 212 66.97 43.56 -109.31
CA GLU A 212 65.74 43.63 -108.51
C GLU A 212 65.28 42.25 -108.04
N GLU A 213 65.23 41.27 -108.95
CA GLU A 213 64.89 39.86 -108.62
C GLU A 213 65.89 39.26 -107.63
N ALA A 214 67.19 39.53 -107.80
CA ALA A 214 68.22 39.06 -106.87
C ALA A 214 68.01 39.64 -105.46
N ASN A 215 67.71 40.94 -105.35
CA ASN A 215 67.45 41.59 -104.07
C ASN A 215 66.21 41.02 -103.36
N GLU A 216 65.13 40.75 -104.10
CA GLU A 216 63.90 40.15 -103.56
C GLU A 216 64.14 38.70 -103.06
N MET A 217 64.91 37.90 -103.82
CA MET A 217 65.29 36.55 -103.40
C MET A 217 66.09 36.58 -102.09
N PHE A 218 67.12 37.43 -101.98
CA PHE A 218 67.90 37.54 -100.74
C PHE A 218 67.11 38.10 -99.55
N ALA A 219 66.15 39.00 -99.79
CA ALA A 219 65.25 39.51 -98.75
C ALA A 219 64.36 38.38 -98.21
N THR A 220 63.74 37.59 -99.09
CA THR A 220 62.91 36.42 -98.73
C THR A 220 63.72 35.39 -97.95
N MET A 221 64.94 35.10 -98.41
CA MET A 221 65.86 34.19 -97.72
C MET A 221 66.29 34.70 -96.34
N SER A 222 66.48 36.01 -96.18
CA SER A 222 66.84 36.61 -94.88
C SER A 222 65.66 36.53 -93.91
N GLY A 223 64.45 36.80 -94.39
CA GLY A 223 63.22 36.65 -93.62
C GLY A 223 62.99 35.22 -93.14
N LEU A 224 63.12 34.22 -94.03
CA LEU A 224 62.98 32.81 -93.65
C LEU A 224 64.05 32.35 -92.65
N LYS A 225 65.30 32.83 -92.78
CA LYS A 225 66.36 32.54 -91.81
C LYS A 225 66.03 33.07 -90.42
N GLU A 226 65.51 34.30 -90.36
CA GLU A 226 65.09 34.90 -89.09
C GLU A 226 63.96 34.08 -88.46
N GLN A 227 62.98 33.65 -89.24
CA GLN A 227 61.88 32.81 -88.75
C GLN A 227 62.39 31.43 -88.27
N ILE A 228 63.25 30.74 -89.03
CA ILE A 228 63.85 29.46 -88.59
C ILE A 228 64.69 29.64 -87.31
N THR A 229 65.38 30.77 -87.17
CA THR A 229 66.15 31.10 -85.96
C THR A 229 65.23 31.33 -84.75
N LYS A 230 64.12 32.04 -84.94
CA LYS A 230 63.08 32.22 -83.90
C LYS A 230 62.46 30.90 -83.46
N VAL A 231 62.20 29.97 -84.39
CA VAL A 231 61.75 28.61 -84.06
C VAL A 231 62.79 27.94 -83.16
N LYS A 232 64.08 27.97 -83.52
CA LYS A 232 65.18 27.37 -82.74
C LYS A 232 65.31 27.90 -81.33
N GLU A 233 65.25 29.21 -81.19
CA GLU A 233 65.39 29.86 -79.89
C GLU A 233 64.21 29.55 -78.96
N ARG A 234 63.02 29.25 -79.51
CA ARG A 234 61.80 29.04 -78.74
C ARG A 234 61.45 27.58 -78.47
N TYR A 235 61.71 26.64 -79.37
CA TYR A 235 61.25 25.26 -79.20
C TYR A 235 61.95 24.56 -78.04
N SER A 236 63.26 24.77 -77.85
CA SER A 236 64.04 24.05 -76.83
C SER A 236 63.65 24.43 -75.40
N PRO A 237 63.54 25.73 -75.03
CA PRO A 237 63.02 26.13 -73.72
C PRO A 237 61.58 25.65 -73.47
N LEU A 238 60.71 25.70 -74.49
CA LEU A 238 59.33 25.25 -74.37
C LEU A 238 59.25 23.74 -74.16
N LEU A 239 60.01 22.95 -74.91
CA LEU A 239 60.07 21.49 -74.76
C LEU A 239 60.52 21.10 -73.36
N TYR A 240 61.58 21.74 -72.84
CA TYR A 240 62.08 21.49 -71.49
C TYR A 240 61.02 21.79 -70.42
N GLU A 241 60.37 22.96 -70.47
CA GLU A 241 59.37 23.31 -69.47
C GLU A 241 58.10 22.47 -69.56
N CYS A 242 57.66 22.10 -70.77
CA CYS A 242 56.56 21.16 -70.97
C CYS A 242 56.87 19.78 -70.39
N GLN A 243 58.08 19.25 -70.60
CA GLN A 243 58.52 17.98 -70.01
C GLN A 243 58.51 18.03 -68.47
N GLN A 244 58.96 19.14 -67.88
CA GLN A 244 58.92 19.33 -66.42
C GLN A 244 57.50 19.49 -65.86
N LEU A 245 56.59 20.10 -66.62
CA LEU A 245 55.18 20.25 -66.25
C LEU A 245 54.39 18.94 -66.37
N SER A 246 54.81 18.04 -67.27
CA SER A 246 54.10 16.78 -67.56
C SER A 246 53.93 15.90 -66.33
N THR A 247 54.97 15.69 -65.53
CA THR A 247 54.91 14.79 -64.36
C THR A 247 54.00 15.31 -63.24
N PRO A 248 54.09 16.59 -62.81
CA PRO A 248 53.15 17.17 -61.85
C PRO A 248 51.69 17.13 -62.31
N LEU A 249 51.42 17.34 -63.60
CA LEU A 249 50.06 17.23 -64.15
C LEU A 249 49.54 15.79 -64.11
N GLU A 250 50.38 14.82 -64.48
CA GLU A 250 50.00 13.41 -64.45
C GLU A 250 49.65 12.95 -63.02
N ASP A 251 50.47 13.31 -62.02
CA ASP A 251 50.17 12.98 -60.63
C ASP A 251 48.88 13.68 -60.16
N LEU A 252 48.70 14.96 -60.47
CA LEU A 252 47.50 15.71 -60.10
C LEU A 252 46.23 15.06 -60.66
N GLU A 253 46.17 14.76 -61.95
CA GLU A 253 45.02 14.11 -62.59
C GLU A 253 44.79 12.67 -62.07
N LYS A 254 45.86 11.94 -61.74
CA LYS A 254 45.78 10.64 -61.05
C LYS A 254 45.16 10.78 -59.65
N GLN A 255 45.59 11.77 -58.86
CA GLN A 255 44.99 12.03 -57.55
C GLN A 255 43.50 12.42 -57.68
N MET A 256 43.14 13.21 -58.69
CA MET A 256 41.73 13.58 -58.96
C MET A 256 40.89 12.35 -59.30
N THR A 257 41.40 11.44 -60.13
CA THR A 257 40.73 10.16 -60.43
C THR A 257 40.54 9.32 -59.16
N PHE A 258 41.60 9.15 -58.36
CA PHE A 258 41.54 8.40 -57.10
C PHE A 258 40.55 9.01 -56.09
N PHE A 259 40.41 10.33 -56.07
CA PHE A 259 39.42 11.03 -55.27
C PHE A 259 37.99 10.64 -55.68
N TYR A 260 37.66 10.69 -56.96
CA TYR A 260 36.32 10.34 -57.45
C TYR A 260 35.99 8.85 -57.26
N ASP A 261 36.96 7.96 -57.43
CA ASP A 261 36.77 6.53 -57.14
C ASP A 261 36.45 6.29 -55.65
N SER A 262 37.17 6.98 -54.76
CA SER A 262 36.94 6.91 -53.31
C SER A 262 35.59 7.53 -52.92
N LEU A 263 35.19 8.62 -53.57
CA LEU A 263 33.88 9.25 -53.40
C LEU A 263 32.74 8.32 -53.84
N GLY A 264 32.92 7.59 -54.95
CA GLY A 264 31.97 6.57 -55.41
C GLY A 264 31.75 5.49 -54.37
N LYS A 265 32.83 4.95 -53.78
CA LYS A 265 32.77 3.96 -52.70
C LYS A 265 32.06 4.50 -51.45
N ILE A 266 32.30 5.75 -51.08
CA ILE A 266 31.59 6.39 -49.96
C ILE A 266 30.08 6.41 -50.20
N ASN A 267 29.64 6.81 -51.40
CA ASN A 267 28.22 6.84 -51.73
C ASN A 267 27.61 5.43 -51.72
N GLU A 268 28.29 4.42 -52.26
CA GLU A 268 27.84 3.02 -52.20
C GLU A 268 27.70 2.51 -50.76
N ILE A 269 28.70 2.78 -49.92
CA ILE A 269 28.68 2.40 -48.50
C ILE A 269 27.53 3.11 -47.77
N MET A 270 27.29 4.40 -48.02
CA MET A 270 26.18 5.13 -47.38
C MET A 270 24.82 4.55 -47.78
N THR A 271 24.59 4.20 -49.05
CA THR A 271 23.34 3.56 -49.49
C THR A 271 23.09 2.23 -48.77
N ILE A 272 24.13 1.42 -48.56
CA ILE A 272 24.01 0.18 -47.77
C ILE A 272 23.66 0.50 -46.31
N LEU A 273 24.35 1.47 -45.72
CA LEU A 273 24.14 1.88 -44.33
C LEU A 273 22.77 2.53 -44.07
N GLU A 274 22.11 3.08 -45.08
CA GLU A 274 20.75 3.62 -44.98
C GLU A 274 19.68 2.52 -44.83
N HIS A 275 19.92 1.34 -45.40
CA HIS A 275 18.97 0.22 -45.38
C HIS A 275 19.29 -0.87 -44.36
N GLU A 276 20.52 -0.93 -43.86
CA GLU A 276 20.97 -1.94 -42.91
C GLU A 276 20.70 -1.53 -41.45
N ALA A 277 20.20 -2.46 -40.65
CA ALA A 277 19.98 -2.24 -39.21
C ALA A 277 21.29 -1.92 -38.47
N GLN A 278 21.28 -0.94 -37.57
CA GLN A 278 22.47 -0.51 -36.81
C GLN A 278 23.07 -1.62 -35.92
N SER A 279 22.24 -2.59 -35.54
CA SER A 279 22.65 -3.76 -34.75
C SER A 279 23.41 -4.80 -35.57
N SER A 280 23.35 -4.75 -36.90
CA SER A 280 23.96 -5.72 -37.81
C SER A 280 25.49 -5.66 -37.77
N ALA A 281 26.12 -6.84 -37.90
CA ALA A 281 27.57 -6.94 -38.06
C ALA A 281 28.03 -6.24 -39.35
N LEU A 282 27.21 -6.28 -40.40
CA LEU A 282 27.49 -5.63 -41.68
C LEU A 282 27.52 -4.10 -41.52
N PHE A 283 26.60 -3.53 -40.74
CA PHE A 283 26.57 -2.09 -40.45
C PHE A 283 27.86 -1.62 -39.77
N LYS A 284 28.33 -2.35 -38.75
CA LYS A 284 29.59 -2.01 -38.04
C LYS A 284 30.80 -2.06 -38.96
N GLN A 285 30.89 -3.09 -39.80
CA GLN A 285 31.95 -3.23 -40.79
C GLN A 285 31.92 -2.07 -41.79
N LYS A 286 30.76 -1.81 -42.40
CA LYS A 286 30.58 -0.76 -43.42
C LYS A 286 30.81 0.65 -42.87
N HIS A 287 30.42 0.91 -41.61
CA HIS A 287 30.75 2.16 -40.93
C HIS A 287 32.27 2.35 -40.75
N GLN A 288 33.00 1.29 -40.43
CA GLN A 288 34.46 1.34 -40.33
C GLN A 288 35.12 1.60 -41.70
N GLU A 289 34.61 0.95 -42.75
CA GLU A 289 35.02 1.20 -44.14
C GLU A 289 34.73 2.64 -44.58
N LEU A 290 33.59 3.22 -44.20
CA LEU A 290 33.22 4.61 -44.47
C LEU A 290 34.23 5.59 -43.88
N LEU A 291 34.60 5.40 -42.60
CA LEU A 291 35.58 6.25 -41.91
C LEU A 291 36.97 6.17 -42.59
N ALA A 292 37.39 4.96 -42.98
CA ALA A 292 38.64 4.77 -43.69
C ALA A 292 38.63 5.46 -45.07
N CYS A 293 37.53 5.34 -45.82
CA CYS A 293 37.38 6.01 -47.11
C CYS A 293 37.33 7.53 -46.98
N GLN A 294 36.64 8.06 -45.95
CA GLN A 294 36.57 9.50 -45.68
C GLN A 294 37.96 10.08 -45.38
N GLU A 295 38.75 9.40 -44.54
CA GLU A 295 40.13 9.81 -44.24
C GLU A 295 41.04 9.70 -45.47
N SER A 296 40.83 8.68 -46.31
CA SER A 296 41.51 8.56 -47.60
C SER A 296 41.20 9.76 -48.51
N CYS A 297 39.92 10.11 -48.71
CA CYS A 297 39.50 11.28 -49.49
C CYS A 297 40.13 12.58 -48.96
N LYS A 298 40.18 12.75 -47.63
CA LYS A 298 40.80 13.92 -47.01
C LYS A 298 42.30 14.01 -47.33
N LYS A 299 43.03 12.90 -47.25
CA LYS A 299 44.46 12.84 -47.62
C LYS A 299 44.65 13.14 -49.11
N THR A 300 43.83 12.56 -49.98
CA THR A 300 43.87 12.82 -51.43
C THR A 300 43.60 14.29 -51.74
N MET A 301 42.61 14.90 -51.08
CA MET A 301 42.29 16.32 -51.25
C MET A 301 43.50 17.21 -50.95
N THR A 302 44.20 16.97 -49.84
CA THR A 302 45.42 17.74 -49.52
C THR A 302 46.55 17.55 -50.54
N ARG A 303 46.61 16.39 -51.23
CA ARG A 303 47.55 16.16 -52.32
C ARG A 303 47.14 16.92 -53.58
N ILE A 304 45.85 16.92 -53.92
CA ILE A 304 45.29 17.66 -55.06
C ILE A 304 45.52 19.17 -54.88
N GLU A 305 45.26 19.72 -53.69
CA GLU A 305 45.51 21.14 -53.38
C GLU A 305 46.99 21.50 -53.58
N LYS A 306 47.91 20.70 -53.02
CA LYS A 306 49.36 20.90 -53.17
C LYS A 306 49.83 20.75 -54.63
N GLY A 307 49.33 19.75 -55.33
CA GLY A 307 49.66 19.49 -56.74
C GLY A 307 49.15 20.62 -57.65
N SER A 308 47.90 21.05 -57.45
CA SER A 308 47.30 22.17 -58.17
C SER A 308 48.04 23.48 -57.93
N GLN A 309 48.37 23.81 -56.68
CA GLN A 309 49.15 25.00 -56.37
C GLN A 309 50.55 24.94 -57.01
N SER A 310 51.18 23.77 -57.03
CA SER A 310 52.50 23.58 -57.65
C SER A 310 52.44 23.81 -59.17
N VAL A 311 51.45 23.21 -59.85
CA VAL A 311 51.21 23.40 -61.29
C VAL A 311 50.88 24.87 -61.61
N GLN A 312 49.97 25.48 -60.86
CA GLN A 312 49.58 26.89 -61.04
C GLN A 312 50.78 27.82 -60.89
N THR A 313 51.61 27.59 -59.86
CA THR A 313 52.82 28.39 -59.62
C THR A 313 53.83 28.20 -60.73
N PHE A 314 54.03 26.96 -61.21
CA PHE A 314 54.95 26.66 -62.32
C PHE A 314 54.56 27.38 -63.61
N VAL A 315 53.30 27.24 -64.04
CA VAL A 315 52.81 27.87 -65.29
C VAL A 315 52.82 29.39 -65.19
N THR A 316 52.41 29.97 -64.05
CA THR A 316 52.30 31.43 -63.89
C THR A 316 53.67 32.11 -63.75
N SER A 317 54.68 31.41 -63.21
CA SER A 317 56.03 31.96 -63.04
C SER A 317 56.91 31.85 -64.30
N SER A 318 56.50 30.99 -65.25
CA SER A 318 57.22 30.79 -66.49
C SER A 318 57.02 31.94 -67.47
N ASN A 319 58.10 32.35 -68.13
CA ASN A 319 58.02 33.29 -69.25
C ASN A 319 57.73 32.61 -70.60
N VAL A 320 57.88 31.29 -70.68
CA VAL A 320 57.75 30.47 -71.89
C VAL A 320 56.32 29.95 -72.04
N LEU A 321 55.66 29.62 -70.94
CA LEU A 321 54.30 29.03 -70.90
C LEU A 321 53.16 30.06 -70.85
N LYS A 322 53.40 31.33 -71.21
CA LYS A 322 52.39 32.41 -71.06
C LYS A 322 51.08 32.17 -71.82
N HIS A 323 51.12 31.37 -72.89
CA HIS A 323 49.95 31.03 -73.70
C HIS A 323 49.14 29.85 -73.13
N PHE A 324 49.57 29.26 -72.01
CA PHE A 324 48.87 28.15 -71.38
C PHE A 324 47.66 28.65 -70.57
N ASP A 325 46.46 28.19 -70.93
CA ASP A 325 45.21 28.52 -70.26
C ASP A 325 44.93 27.58 -69.08
N GLN A 326 44.90 28.15 -67.88
CA GLN A 326 44.70 27.43 -66.62
C GLN A 326 43.22 27.35 -66.19
N THR A 327 42.30 27.99 -66.91
CA THR A 327 40.88 28.10 -66.52
C THR A 327 40.20 26.74 -66.37
N LYS A 328 40.47 25.80 -67.27
CA LYS A 328 39.91 24.45 -67.22
C LYS A 328 40.40 23.68 -66.00
N LEU A 329 41.71 23.70 -65.73
CA LEU A 329 42.30 23.06 -64.56
C LEU A 329 41.73 23.66 -63.27
N GLN A 330 41.65 24.98 -63.16
CA GLN A 330 41.05 25.66 -62.01
C GLN A 330 39.59 25.26 -61.80
N ARG A 331 38.80 25.13 -62.87
CA ARG A 331 37.41 24.65 -62.79
C ARG A 331 37.33 23.23 -62.26
N GLN A 332 38.14 22.30 -62.80
CA GLN A 332 38.17 20.92 -62.32
C GLN A 332 38.56 20.82 -60.83
N ILE A 333 39.51 21.64 -60.38
CA ILE A 333 39.90 21.69 -58.97
C ILE A 333 38.78 22.24 -58.08
N ALA A 334 38.05 23.25 -58.55
CA ALA A 334 36.87 23.77 -57.85
C ALA A 334 35.77 22.70 -57.75
N ASP A 335 35.51 21.94 -58.82
CA ASP A 335 34.54 20.85 -58.82
C ASP A 335 34.90 19.76 -57.80
N VAL A 336 36.19 19.39 -57.71
CA VAL A 336 36.69 18.47 -56.69
C VAL A 336 36.50 19.02 -55.26
N HIS A 337 36.79 20.31 -55.02
CA HIS A 337 36.55 20.95 -53.72
C HIS A 337 35.07 20.89 -53.33
N VAL A 338 34.17 21.24 -54.25
CA VAL A 338 32.71 21.20 -54.02
C VAL A 338 32.25 19.78 -53.73
N ALA A 339 32.73 18.79 -54.51
CA ALA A 339 32.42 17.39 -54.29
C ALA A 339 32.90 16.90 -52.90
N PHE A 340 34.10 17.31 -52.47
CA PHE A 340 34.63 16.99 -51.15
C PHE A 340 33.79 17.60 -50.02
N GLN A 341 33.42 18.89 -50.13
CA GLN A 341 32.57 19.53 -49.13
C GLN A 341 31.18 18.88 -49.05
N ASN A 342 30.58 18.54 -50.19
CA ASN A 342 29.31 17.84 -50.23
C ASN A 342 29.39 16.46 -49.58
N MET A 343 30.48 15.71 -49.82
CA MET A 343 30.73 14.43 -49.15
C MET A 343 30.84 14.59 -47.64
N VAL A 344 31.67 15.53 -47.16
CA VAL A 344 31.84 15.77 -45.72
C VAL A 344 30.52 16.15 -45.06
N LYS A 345 29.71 16.98 -45.72
CA LYS A 345 28.37 17.35 -45.24
C LYS A 345 27.45 16.13 -45.17
N LYS A 346 27.30 15.38 -46.27
CA LYS A 346 26.44 14.18 -46.31
C LYS A 346 26.84 13.16 -45.25
N THR A 347 28.12 12.82 -45.15
CA THR A 347 28.62 11.88 -44.13
C THR A 347 28.44 12.42 -42.71
N GLY A 348 28.57 13.73 -42.50
CA GLY A 348 28.30 14.38 -41.22
C GLY A 348 26.84 14.35 -40.81
N ASP A 349 25.92 14.59 -41.74
CA ASP A 349 24.47 14.54 -41.52
C ASP A 349 24.02 13.10 -41.25
N TRP A 350 24.53 12.13 -42.02
CA TRP A 350 24.32 10.70 -41.77
C TRP A 350 24.79 10.29 -40.37
N LYS A 351 25.96 10.75 -39.92
CA LYS A 351 26.48 10.45 -38.59
C LYS A 351 25.55 10.96 -37.48
N LYS A 352 25.05 12.20 -37.60
CA LYS A 352 24.08 12.78 -36.64
C LYS A 352 22.77 11.99 -36.61
N HIS A 353 22.30 11.56 -37.77
CA HIS A 353 21.11 10.72 -37.89
C HIS A 353 21.31 9.38 -37.15
N VAL A 354 22.45 8.70 -37.38
CA VAL A 354 22.80 7.45 -36.69
C VAL A 354 22.86 7.61 -35.17
N GLU A 355 23.51 8.67 -34.68
CA GLU A 355 23.62 8.96 -33.24
C GLU A 355 22.24 9.23 -32.60
N THR A 356 21.36 9.95 -33.31
CA THR A 356 19.99 10.23 -32.86
C THR A 356 19.19 8.93 -32.75
N ASN A 357 19.27 8.07 -33.78
CA ASN A 357 18.57 6.79 -33.80
C ASN A 357 19.07 5.86 -32.69
N SER A 358 20.39 5.79 -32.48
CA SER A 358 20.99 5.02 -31.38
C SER A 358 20.49 5.51 -30.01
N ARG A 359 20.35 6.83 -29.82
CA ARG A 359 19.81 7.40 -28.57
C ARG A 359 18.34 7.04 -28.35
N LEU A 360 17.53 7.07 -29.40
CA LEU A 360 16.11 6.70 -29.33
C LEU A 360 15.92 5.21 -29.06
N MET A 361 16.69 4.34 -29.75
CA MET A 361 16.72 2.90 -29.47
C MET A 361 17.10 2.63 -28.01
N LYS A 362 18.12 3.31 -27.48
CA LYS A 362 18.51 3.17 -26.08
C LYS A 362 17.39 3.59 -25.12
N LYS A 363 16.73 4.72 -25.39
CA LYS A 363 15.60 5.21 -24.56
C LYS A 363 14.42 4.23 -24.59
N PHE A 364 14.13 3.65 -25.76
CA PHE A 364 13.12 2.59 -25.89
C PHE A 364 13.48 1.38 -25.04
N GLU A 365 14.69 0.82 -25.18
CA GLU A 365 15.11 -0.35 -24.40
C GLU A 365 15.14 -0.09 -22.89
N GLU A 366 15.59 1.09 -22.45
CA GLU A 366 15.55 1.48 -21.03
C GLU A 366 14.10 1.56 -20.51
N SER A 367 13.20 2.20 -21.26
CA SER A 367 11.79 2.31 -20.87
C SER A 367 11.07 0.96 -20.88
N ARG A 368 11.44 0.08 -21.82
CA ARG A 368 10.93 -1.28 -21.94
C ARG A 368 11.38 -2.13 -20.76
N ALA A 369 12.67 -2.11 -20.44
CA ALA A 369 13.23 -2.87 -19.33
C ALA A 369 12.62 -2.45 -17.98
N GLU A 370 12.40 -1.15 -17.78
CA GLU A 370 11.74 -0.65 -16.56
C GLU A 370 10.27 -1.11 -16.49
N LEU A 371 9.53 -1.04 -17.60
CA LEU A 371 8.16 -1.54 -17.66
C LEU A 371 8.09 -3.06 -17.43
N GLU A 372 8.96 -3.84 -18.08
CA GLU A 372 9.04 -5.30 -17.90
C GLU A 372 9.39 -5.65 -16.45
N LYS A 373 10.31 -4.93 -15.81
CA LYS A 373 10.66 -5.10 -14.40
C LYS A 373 9.46 -4.83 -13.48
N VAL A 374 8.76 -3.71 -13.67
CA VAL A 374 7.55 -3.38 -12.87
C VAL A 374 6.48 -4.45 -13.05
N LEU A 375 6.21 -4.88 -14.29
CA LEU A 375 5.26 -5.95 -14.59
C LEU A 375 5.67 -7.28 -13.96
N GLN A 376 6.96 -7.62 -13.97
CA GLN A 376 7.49 -8.84 -13.38
C GLN A 376 7.34 -8.84 -11.85
N THR A 377 7.78 -7.77 -11.17
CA THR A 377 7.61 -7.63 -9.72
C THR A 377 6.12 -7.65 -9.33
N ALA A 378 5.25 -7.06 -10.15
CA ALA A 378 3.82 -7.07 -9.89
C ALA A 378 3.22 -8.49 -10.00
N ARG A 379 3.62 -9.27 -11.02
CA ARG A 379 3.21 -10.68 -11.17
C ARG A 379 3.71 -11.55 -10.03
N GLU A 380 4.96 -11.39 -9.63
CA GLU A 380 5.52 -12.07 -8.48
C GLU A 380 4.72 -11.75 -7.21
N GLY A 381 4.30 -10.48 -7.03
CA GLY A 381 3.41 -10.07 -5.95
C GLY A 381 1.98 -10.63 -6.05
N LEU A 382 1.46 -10.91 -7.24
CA LEU A 382 0.17 -11.61 -7.41
C LEU A 382 0.27 -13.08 -7.00
N GLU A 383 1.42 -13.72 -7.21
CA GLU A 383 1.66 -15.13 -6.88
C GLU A 383 2.24 -15.36 -5.46
N GLU A 384 2.63 -14.30 -4.76
CA GLU A 384 3.26 -14.35 -3.45
C GLU A 384 2.33 -14.97 -2.39
N LYS A 385 2.86 -15.98 -1.66
CA LYS A 385 2.15 -16.69 -0.58
C LYS A 385 2.82 -16.43 0.76
N GLY A 386 2.03 -16.28 1.80
CA GLY A 386 2.53 -15.91 3.13
C GLY A 386 1.41 -15.44 4.05
N ASN A 387 1.75 -14.65 5.08
CA ASN A 387 0.77 -14.07 5.98
C ASN A 387 -0.10 -13.04 5.23
N PRO A 388 -1.44 -13.25 5.14
CA PRO A 388 -2.33 -12.34 4.41
C PRO A 388 -2.29 -10.88 4.91
N GLU A 389 -2.06 -10.62 6.20
CA GLU A 389 -2.02 -9.26 6.74
C GLU A 389 -0.76 -8.49 6.30
N GLU A 390 0.40 -9.16 6.32
CA GLU A 390 1.67 -8.59 5.86
C GLU A 390 1.67 -8.38 4.34
N LEU A 391 1.18 -9.39 3.61
CA LEU A 391 1.03 -9.30 2.15
C LEU A 391 0.06 -8.21 1.74
N LEU A 392 -1.08 -8.08 2.42
CA LEU A 392 -2.05 -7.01 2.14
C LEU A 392 -1.41 -5.64 2.28
N LYS A 393 -0.62 -5.41 3.34
CA LYS A 393 0.09 -4.14 3.55
C LYS A 393 1.12 -3.88 2.44
N LYS A 394 2.01 -4.85 2.20
CA LYS A 394 3.07 -4.78 1.18
C LYS A 394 2.51 -4.55 -0.22
N HIS A 395 1.50 -5.33 -0.60
CA HIS A 395 0.90 -5.27 -1.94
C HIS A 395 0.08 -3.99 -2.11
N THR A 396 -0.67 -3.55 -1.10
CA THR A 396 -1.40 -2.28 -1.17
C THR A 396 -0.43 -1.12 -1.42
N GLU A 397 0.71 -1.08 -0.74
CA GLU A 397 1.74 -0.07 -0.95
C GLU A 397 2.31 -0.13 -2.38
N PHE A 398 2.73 -1.31 -2.83
CA PHE A 398 3.26 -1.50 -4.18
C PHE A 398 2.26 -1.12 -5.29
N PHE A 399 1.04 -1.66 -5.26
CA PHE A 399 0.02 -1.39 -6.28
C PHE A 399 -0.48 0.06 -6.25
N SER A 400 -0.37 0.76 -5.11
CA SER A 400 -0.66 2.20 -5.04
C SER A 400 0.41 3.08 -5.70
N GLN A 401 1.64 2.57 -5.80
CA GLN A 401 2.78 3.25 -6.43
C GLN A 401 2.92 2.93 -7.92
N LEU A 402 2.07 2.06 -8.50
CA LEU A 402 2.04 1.79 -9.94
C LEU A 402 1.71 3.06 -10.71
N ASP A 403 2.75 3.73 -11.18
CA ASP A 403 2.61 4.98 -11.91
C ASP A 403 2.40 4.71 -13.41
N GLN A 404 1.27 5.19 -13.94
CA GLN A 404 0.96 5.19 -15.37
C GLN A 404 2.05 5.88 -16.21
N ARG A 405 2.87 6.75 -15.60
CA ARG A 405 4.04 7.38 -16.25
C ARG A 405 5.03 6.36 -16.82
N VAL A 406 5.21 5.20 -16.19
CA VAL A 406 6.15 4.17 -16.69
C VAL A 406 5.66 3.63 -18.03
N LEU A 407 4.37 3.26 -18.13
CA LEU A 407 3.76 2.84 -19.39
C LEU A 407 3.76 3.97 -20.43
N ASN A 408 3.43 5.20 -20.02
CA ASN A 408 3.41 6.35 -20.95
C ASN A 408 4.81 6.69 -21.48
N ALA A 409 5.86 6.55 -20.67
CA ALA A 409 7.23 6.73 -21.10
C ALA A 409 7.64 5.69 -22.14
N PHE A 410 7.25 4.43 -21.94
CA PHE A 410 7.44 3.36 -22.92
C PHE A 410 6.67 3.63 -24.22
N LEU A 411 5.37 3.92 -24.15
CA LEU A 411 4.57 4.23 -25.35
C LEU A 411 5.13 5.42 -26.13
N LYS A 412 5.53 6.49 -25.43
CA LYS A 412 6.18 7.65 -26.05
C LYS A 412 7.51 7.28 -26.71
N ALA A 413 8.32 6.43 -26.08
CA ALA A 413 9.56 5.98 -26.68
C ALA A 413 9.30 5.12 -27.93
N CYS A 414 8.23 4.32 -27.95
CA CYS A 414 7.80 3.58 -29.14
C CYS A 414 7.32 4.50 -30.27
N ASP A 415 6.52 5.51 -29.96
CA ASP A 415 6.03 6.47 -30.96
C ASP A 415 7.22 7.21 -31.61
N GLU A 416 8.15 7.73 -30.79
CA GLU A 416 9.38 8.38 -31.27
C GLU A 416 10.27 7.45 -32.12
N LEU A 417 10.21 6.13 -31.90
CA LEU A 417 10.99 5.12 -32.64
C LEU A 417 10.29 4.70 -33.94
N THR A 418 8.96 4.68 -33.96
CA THR A 418 8.14 4.28 -35.11
C THR A 418 8.36 5.20 -36.29
N ASP A 419 8.52 6.50 -36.03
CA ASP A 419 8.76 7.52 -37.06
C ASP A 419 10.09 7.32 -37.83
N ILE A 420 11.00 6.51 -37.30
CA ILE A 420 12.39 6.39 -37.77
C ILE A 420 12.73 4.96 -38.23
N LEU A 421 12.05 3.96 -37.68
CA LEU A 421 12.33 2.56 -37.98
C LEU A 421 11.80 2.16 -39.37
N PRO A 422 12.52 1.27 -40.09
CA PRO A 422 12.01 0.62 -41.30
C PRO A 422 10.76 -0.23 -41.01
N GLU A 423 9.86 -0.38 -42.00
CA GLU A 423 8.61 -1.15 -41.87
C GLU A 423 8.83 -2.59 -41.33
N GLN A 424 9.96 -3.20 -41.67
CA GLN A 424 10.33 -4.55 -41.24
C GLN A 424 10.52 -4.65 -39.71
N GLU A 425 11.09 -3.61 -39.08
CA GLU A 425 11.33 -3.58 -37.63
C GLU A 425 10.14 -2.99 -36.86
N GLN A 426 9.30 -2.18 -37.51
CA GLN A 426 8.07 -1.64 -36.91
C GLN A 426 7.10 -2.74 -36.45
N GLN A 427 7.03 -3.88 -37.15
CA GLN A 427 6.18 -5.00 -36.72
C GLN A 427 6.58 -5.55 -35.35
N GLY A 428 7.90 -5.77 -35.13
CA GLY A 428 8.42 -6.26 -33.86
C GLY A 428 8.16 -5.27 -32.71
N LEU A 429 8.30 -3.97 -32.98
CA LEU A 429 7.97 -2.90 -32.03
C LEU A 429 6.48 -2.91 -31.66
N GLN A 430 5.58 -2.97 -32.65
CA GLN A 430 4.14 -2.98 -32.42
C GLN A 430 3.68 -4.22 -31.64
N GLU A 431 4.30 -5.38 -31.88
CA GLU A 431 4.02 -6.60 -31.13
C GLU A 431 4.48 -6.49 -29.67
N ALA A 432 5.66 -5.93 -29.41
CA ALA A 432 6.13 -5.63 -28.06
C ALA A 432 5.18 -4.65 -27.34
N VAL A 433 4.74 -3.59 -28.03
CA VAL A 433 3.75 -2.63 -27.49
C VAL A 433 2.44 -3.33 -27.14
N ARG A 434 1.86 -4.09 -28.08
CA ARG A 434 0.61 -4.84 -27.80
C ARG A 434 0.76 -5.78 -26.62
N LYS A 435 1.87 -6.53 -26.56
CA LYS A 435 2.14 -7.49 -25.49
C LYS A 435 2.24 -6.78 -24.14
N LEU A 436 3.13 -5.80 -23.98
CA LEU A 436 3.35 -5.13 -22.70
C LEU A 436 2.15 -4.28 -22.27
N HIS A 437 1.48 -3.60 -23.20
CA HIS A 437 0.27 -2.85 -22.91
C HIS A 437 -0.87 -3.76 -22.46
N LYS A 438 -1.05 -4.92 -23.10
CA LYS A 438 -2.01 -5.93 -22.66
C LYS A 438 -1.67 -6.42 -21.25
N GLN A 439 -0.41 -6.75 -20.98
CA GLN A 439 0.01 -7.21 -19.64
C GLN A 439 -0.22 -6.15 -18.56
N TRP A 440 0.03 -4.88 -18.85
CA TRP A 440 -0.28 -3.78 -17.95
C TRP A 440 -1.79 -3.65 -17.68
N LYS A 441 -2.61 -3.78 -18.72
CA LYS A 441 -4.06 -3.72 -18.59
C LYS A 441 -4.62 -4.91 -17.81
N ASP A 442 -4.12 -6.12 -18.08
CA ASP A 442 -4.47 -7.33 -17.34
C ASP A 442 -4.09 -7.14 -15.85
N LEU A 443 -2.90 -6.63 -15.57
CA LEU A 443 -2.45 -6.29 -14.21
C LEU A 443 -3.35 -5.26 -13.52
N GLN A 444 -3.72 -4.17 -14.20
CA GLN A 444 -4.65 -3.17 -13.67
C GLN A 444 -6.03 -3.76 -13.36
N GLY A 445 -6.46 -4.76 -14.13
CA GLY A 445 -7.69 -5.49 -13.87
C GLY A 445 -7.57 -6.45 -12.69
N GLU A 446 -6.48 -7.20 -12.59
CA GLU A 446 -6.28 -8.26 -11.58
C GLU A 446 -5.89 -7.74 -10.20
N ALA A 447 -5.08 -6.67 -10.12
CA ALA A 447 -4.53 -6.16 -8.86
C ALA A 447 -5.61 -5.79 -7.81
N PRO A 448 -6.71 -5.08 -8.16
CA PRO A 448 -7.77 -4.79 -7.20
C PRO A 448 -8.45 -6.05 -6.64
N TYR A 449 -8.62 -7.08 -7.48
CA TYR A 449 -9.21 -8.36 -7.05
C TYR A 449 -8.25 -9.15 -6.17
N HIS A 450 -6.94 -9.15 -6.47
CA HIS A 450 -5.92 -9.74 -5.59
C HIS A 450 -5.92 -9.10 -4.20
N LEU A 451 -5.94 -7.77 -4.14
CA LEU A 451 -6.03 -7.05 -2.86
C LEU A 451 -7.34 -7.37 -2.11
N LEU A 452 -8.43 -7.59 -2.83
CA LEU A 452 -9.70 -7.98 -2.25
C LEU A 452 -9.66 -9.42 -1.69
N HIS A 453 -9.04 -10.35 -2.41
CA HIS A 453 -8.77 -11.72 -1.96
C HIS A 453 -7.96 -11.74 -0.66
N LEU A 454 -6.88 -10.96 -0.59
CA LEU A 454 -6.08 -10.83 0.62
C LEU A 454 -6.90 -10.26 1.79
N LYS A 455 -7.75 -9.25 1.55
CA LYS A 455 -8.65 -8.72 2.59
C LYS A 455 -9.63 -9.77 3.11
N ILE A 456 -10.21 -10.58 2.22
CA ILE A 456 -11.12 -11.67 2.58
C ILE A 456 -10.37 -12.70 3.43
N GLU A 457 -9.17 -13.11 3.03
CA GLU A 457 -8.39 -14.09 3.80
C GLU A 457 -7.94 -13.55 5.16
N VAL A 458 -7.61 -12.25 5.27
CA VAL A 458 -7.35 -11.58 6.56
C VAL A 458 -8.56 -11.65 7.49
N GLU A 459 -9.74 -11.26 6.99
CA GLU A 459 -10.96 -11.26 7.81
C GLU A 459 -11.40 -12.67 8.17
N LYS A 460 -11.20 -13.64 7.26
CA LYS A 460 -11.41 -15.07 7.53
C LYS A 460 -10.46 -15.59 8.61
N ASN A 461 -9.18 -15.24 8.58
CA ASN A 461 -8.24 -15.62 9.65
C ASN A 461 -8.65 -15.04 11.01
N ARG A 462 -9.11 -13.78 11.04
CA ARG A 462 -9.63 -13.13 12.25
C ARG A 462 -10.92 -13.81 12.74
N PHE A 463 -11.81 -14.17 11.83
CA PHE A 463 -13.02 -14.95 12.14
C PHE A 463 -12.65 -16.30 12.79
N LEU A 464 -11.73 -17.06 12.18
CA LEU A 464 -11.29 -18.34 12.71
C LEU A 464 -10.63 -18.19 14.09
N ALA A 465 -9.82 -17.15 14.30
CA ALA A 465 -9.23 -16.86 15.61
C ALA A 465 -10.31 -16.61 16.69
N CYS A 466 -11.38 -15.86 16.37
CA CYS A 466 -12.50 -15.65 17.28
C CYS A 466 -13.28 -16.96 17.55
N VAL A 467 -13.42 -17.82 16.53
CA VAL A 467 -14.03 -19.16 16.69
C VAL A 467 -13.21 -20.03 17.63
N GLU A 468 -11.89 -20.04 17.48
CA GLU A 468 -11.00 -20.80 18.37
C GLU A 468 -11.00 -20.27 19.81
N GLU A 469 -11.10 -18.95 20.00
CA GLU A 469 -11.30 -18.35 21.34
C GLU A 469 -12.59 -18.86 22.00
N CYS A 470 -13.70 -18.88 21.26
CA CYS A 470 -14.95 -19.45 21.75
C CYS A 470 -14.83 -20.95 22.06
N ARG A 471 -14.18 -21.74 21.19
CA ARG A 471 -13.97 -23.18 21.41
C ARG A 471 -13.13 -23.45 22.65
N ALA A 472 -12.06 -22.68 22.85
CA ALA A 472 -11.20 -22.79 24.03
C ALA A 472 -11.97 -22.50 25.33
N GLU A 473 -12.89 -21.52 25.29
CA GLU A 473 -13.74 -21.21 26.44
C GLU A 473 -14.76 -22.32 26.72
N LEU A 474 -15.41 -22.87 25.69
CA LEU A 474 -16.31 -24.03 25.86
C LEU A 474 -15.57 -25.24 26.44
N ASP A 475 -14.34 -25.51 25.98
CA ASP A 475 -13.49 -26.57 26.52
C ASP A 475 -13.07 -26.30 27.97
N ARG A 476 -12.86 -25.03 28.34
CA ARG A 476 -12.56 -24.61 29.73
C ARG A 476 -13.77 -24.88 30.64
N GLU A 477 -14.95 -24.43 30.23
CA GLU A 477 -16.20 -24.62 30.98
C GLU A 477 -16.51 -26.11 31.17
N ALA A 478 -16.37 -26.92 30.11
CA ALA A 478 -16.59 -28.36 30.17
C ALA A 478 -15.65 -29.08 31.17
N LYS A 479 -14.42 -28.57 31.36
CA LYS A 479 -13.47 -29.14 32.34
C LYS A 479 -13.74 -28.68 33.77
N LEU A 480 -14.16 -27.44 33.96
CA LEU A 480 -14.32 -26.83 35.28
C LEU A 480 -15.66 -27.10 35.93
N VAL A 481 -16.67 -27.59 35.19
CA VAL A 481 -18.02 -27.88 35.72
C VAL A 481 -18.00 -28.74 36.99
N SER A 482 -17.15 -29.77 37.02
CA SER A 482 -17.03 -30.66 38.19
C SER A 482 -16.30 -30.05 39.39
N GLN A 483 -15.56 -28.94 39.22
CA GLN A 483 -14.71 -28.35 40.26
C GLN A 483 -15.30 -27.06 40.84
N GLU A 484 -15.76 -26.15 39.98
CA GLU A 484 -16.24 -24.81 40.38
C GLU A 484 -17.76 -24.71 40.51
N GLY A 485 -18.48 -25.72 40.02
CA GLY A 485 -19.93 -25.85 40.08
C GLY A 485 -20.67 -25.13 38.95
N SER A 486 -21.79 -25.70 38.51
CA SER A 486 -22.53 -25.22 37.34
C SER A 486 -23.11 -23.80 37.53
N GLU A 487 -23.54 -23.43 38.75
CA GLU A 487 -24.13 -22.10 39.01
C GLU A 487 -23.18 -20.94 38.65
N LYS A 488 -21.89 -21.07 38.95
CA LYS A 488 -20.88 -20.04 38.66
C LYS A 488 -20.60 -19.99 37.17
N LEU A 489 -20.39 -21.14 36.55
CA LEU A 489 -20.09 -21.25 35.11
C LEU A 489 -21.25 -20.78 34.24
N ILE A 490 -22.51 -21.00 34.61
CA ILE A 490 -23.67 -20.47 33.88
C ILE A 490 -23.64 -18.94 33.80
N LYS A 491 -23.22 -18.26 34.86
CA LYS A 491 -23.09 -16.80 34.89
C LYS A 491 -21.93 -16.33 34.01
N GLU A 492 -20.78 -17.00 34.09
CA GLU A 492 -19.62 -16.71 33.23
C GLU A 492 -19.94 -16.94 31.74
N HIS A 493 -20.57 -18.08 31.42
CA HIS A 493 -21.00 -18.44 30.07
C HIS A 493 -21.91 -17.37 29.45
N ARG A 494 -22.92 -16.91 30.21
CA ARG A 494 -23.82 -15.83 29.75
C ARG A 494 -23.09 -14.50 29.50
N ILE A 495 -22.03 -14.20 30.26
CA ILE A 495 -21.25 -12.97 30.09
C ILE A 495 -20.33 -13.09 28.87
N PHE A 496 -19.59 -14.20 28.77
CA PHE A 496 -18.63 -14.43 27.69
C PHE A 496 -19.32 -14.56 26.33
N PHE A 497 -20.44 -15.29 26.26
CA PHE A 497 -21.27 -15.43 25.06
C PHE A 497 -22.43 -14.42 25.02
N SER A 498 -22.24 -13.22 25.57
CA SER A 498 -23.20 -12.11 25.43
C SER A 498 -23.11 -11.46 24.04
N ASP A 499 -24.01 -10.52 23.74
CA ASP A 499 -24.00 -9.71 22.51
C ASP A 499 -22.70 -8.90 22.27
N LYS A 500 -21.80 -8.84 23.25
CA LYS A 500 -20.46 -8.21 23.12
C LYS A 500 -19.32 -9.23 23.10
N GLY A 501 -19.64 -10.51 23.16
CA GLY A 501 -18.70 -11.61 23.25
C GLY A 501 -18.01 -11.96 21.92
N PRO A 502 -16.98 -12.83 21.96
CA PRO A 502 -16.24 -13.23 20.77
C PRO A 502 -17.11 -13.92 19.69
N HIS A 503 -18.18 -14.62 20.07
CA HIS A 503 -19.09 -15.25 19.10
C HIS A 503 -19.86 -14.22 18.24
N HIS A 504 -20.26 -13.08 18.82
CA HIS A 504 -20.90 -12.00 18.08
C HIS A 504 -19.89 -11.22 17.22
N LEU A 505 -18.61 -11.18 17.66
CA LEU A 505 -17.54 -10.69 16.80
C LEU A 505 -17.37 -11.58 15.55
N CYS A 506 -17.52 -12.91 15.67
CA CYS A 506 -17.55 -13.81 14.50
C CYS A 506 -18.67 -13.42 13.51
N GLU A 507 -19.87 -13.08 14.00
CA GLU A 507 -20.98 -12.63 13.14
C GLU A 507 -20.67 -11.35 12.38
N LYS A 508 -20.09 -10.35 13.05
CA LYS A 508 -19.67 -9.09 12.41
C LYS A 508 -18.57 -9.31 11.37
N ARG A 509 -17.61 -10.18 11.67
CA ARG A 509 -16.54 -10.54 10.73
C ARG A 509 -17.10 -11.29 9.52
N LEU A 510 -18.06 -12.18 9.72
CA LEU A 510 -18.76 -12.87 8.63
C LEU A 510 -19.51 -11.90 7.72
N GLN A 511 -20.23 -10.92 8.27
CA GLN A 511 -20.88 -9.87 7.47
C GLN A 511 -19.87 -9.08 6.63
N LEU A 512 -18.71 -8.73 7.21
CA LEU A 512 -17.65 -8.05 6.47
C LEU A 512 -17.07 -8.94 5.36
N ILE A 513 -16.89 -10.23 5.62
CA ILE A 513 -16.46 -11.22 4.60
C ILE A 513 -17.50 -11.27 3.46
N GLU A 514 -18.80 -11.30 3.76
CA GLU A 514 -19.86 -11.27 2.75
C GLU A 514 -19.80 -9.99 1.90
N GLU A 515 -19.68 -8.82 2.51
CA GLU A 515 -19.57 -7.54 1.81
C GLU A 515 -18.33 -7.48 0.90
N LEU A 516 -17.21 -8.04 1.35
CA LEU A 516 -15.99 -8.12 0.54
C LEU A 516 -16.14 -9.12 -0.61
N CYS A 517 -16.71 -10.30 -0.37
CA CYS A 517 -16.97 -11.32 -1.39
C CYS A 517 -17.97 -10.84 -2.47
N LEU A 518 -18.93 -9.97 -2.12
CA LEU A 518 -19.86 -9.38 -3.10
C LEU A 518 -19.16 -8.50 -4.15
N LYS A 519 -17.98 -7.94 -3.81
CA LYS A 519 -17.16 -7.14 -4.73
C LYS A 519 -16.33 -8.01 -5.69
N LEU A 520 -16.23 -9.32 -5.46
CA LEU A 520 -15.58 -10.25 -6.38
C LEU A 520 -16.50 -10.62 -7.57
N PRO A 521 -15.94 -10.97 -8.74
CA PRO A 521 -16.70 -11.47 -9.88
C PRO A 521 -17.54 -12.71 -9.54
N VAL A 522 -18.65 -12.92 -10.26
CA VAL A 522 -19.63 -13.99 -9.94
C VAL A 522 -19.03 -15.40 -10.02
N ARG A 523 -18.06 -15.63 -10.90
CA ARG A 523 -17.40 -16.94 -11.07
C ARG A 523 -16.15 -17.12 -10.20
N ASP A 524 -15.83 -16.15 -9.37
CA ASP A 524 -14.63 -16.19 -8.55
C ASP A 524 -14.79 -17.21 -7.40
N PRO A 525 -13.83 -18.14 -7.20
CA PRO A 525 -13.91 -19.16 -6.16
C PRO A 525 -13.93 -18.58 -4.73
N GLY A 526 -13.38 -17.38 -4.51
CA GLY A 526 -13.38 -16.71 -3.21
C GLY A 526 -14.78 -16.32 -2.72
N ARG A 527 -15.79 -16.29 -3.61
CA ARG A 527 -17.19 -16.08 -3.24
C ARG A 527 -17.77 -17.17 -2.35
N ASN A 528 -17.18 -18.37 -2.33
CA ASN A 528 -17.64 -19.49 -1.52
C ASN A 528 -17.13 -19.47 -0.06
N THR A 529 -16.31 -18.46 0.29
CA THR A 529 -15.73 -18.30 1.63
C THR A 529 -16.79 -18.06 2.72
N PRO A 530 -17.82 -17.20 2.51
CA PRO A 530 -18.88 -16.99 3.48
C PRO A 530 -19.65 -18.26 3.84
N GLU A 531 -19.94 -19.15 2.87
CA GLU A 531 -20.67 -20.40 3.10
C GLU A 531 -19.92 -21.31 4.08
N THR A 532 -18.59 -21.37 3.94
CA THR A 532 -17.74 -22.14 4.84
C THR A 532 -17.76 -21.54 6.24
N CYS A 533 -17.65 -20.20 6.35
CA CYS A 533 -17.71 -19.49 7.63
C CYS A 533 -19.10 -19.59 8.29
N HIS A 534 -20.19 -19.58 7.52
CA HIS A 534 -21.56 -19.83 7.97
C HIS A 534 -21.69 -21.22 8.60
N ALA A 535 -21.16 -22.25 7.94
CA ALA A 535 -21.17 -23.61 8.46
C ALA A 535 -20.43 -23.68 9.81
N THR A 536 -19.21 -23.12 9.88
CA THR A 536 -18.42 -23.08 11.13
C THR A 536 -19.12 -22.29 12.24
N LEU A 537 -19.74 -21.15 11.93
CA LEU A 537 -20.47 -20.36 12.92
C LEU A 537 -21.71 -21.09 13.44
N LYS A 538 -22.42 -21.79 12.55
CA LYS A 538 -23.58 -22.61 12.94
C LYS A 538 -23.18 -23.76 13.87
N GLU A 539 -22.07 -24.44 13.56
CA GLU A 539 -21.50 -25.47 14.45
C GLU A 539 -21.10 -24.88 15.81
N LEU A 540 -20.46 -23.71 15.81
CA LEU A 540 -20.08 -23.03 17.05
C LEU A 540 -21.30 -22.68 17.90
N ARG A 541 -22.35 -22.08 17.32
CA ARG A 541 -23.61 -21.79 18.04
C ARG A 541 -24.23 -23.05 18.65
N ALA A 542 -24.27 -24.14 17.89
CA ALA A 542 -24.76 -25.41 18.40
C ALA A 542 -23.91 -25.95 19.58
N ALA A 543 -22.59 -25.75 19.56
CA ALA A 543 -21.70 -26.13 20.66
C ALA A 543 -21.88 -25.24 21.90
N ILE A 544 -22.09 -23.94 21.72
CA ILE A 544 -22.43 -22.98 22.79
C ILE A 544 -23.74 -23.40 23.46
N ASP A 545 -24.81 -23.56 22.67
CA ASP A 545 -26.14 -23.93 23.16
C ASP A 545 -26.12 -25.29 23.88
N SER A 546 -25.39 -26.27 23.33
CA SER A 546 -25.24 -27.60 23.92
C SER A 546 -24.48 -27.58 25.26
N THR A 547 -23.41 -26.80 25.35
CA THR A 547 -22.63 -26.66 26.59
C THR A 547 -23.44 -25.94 27.66
N TYR A 548 -24.13 -24.86 27.29
CA TYR A 548 -25.04 -24.15 28.17
C TYR A 548 -26.17 -25.06 28.70
N ALA A 549 -26.79 -25.84 27.83
CA ALA A 549 -27.83 -26.79 28.23
C ALA A 549 -27.29 -27.82 29.24
N LYS A 550 -26.09 -28.37 29.01
CA LYS A 550 -25.44 -29.29 29.97
C LYS A 550 -25.17 -28.64 31.32
N LEU A 551 -24.73 -27.38 31.35
CA LEU A 551 -24.52 -26.64 32.59
C LEU A 551 -25.85 -26.40 33.33
N VAL A 552 -26.89 -25.98 32.61
CA VAL A 552 -28.24 -25.74 33.16
C VAL A 552 -28.90 -27.01 33.67
N ASP A 553 -28.64 -28.17 33.06
CA ASP A 553 -29.20 -29.47 33.47
C ASP A 553 -28.35 -30.18 34.54
N ASP A 554 -27.17 -29.66 34.92
CA ASP A 554 -26.33 -30.30 35.96
C ASP A 554 -26.98 -30.22 37.35
N PRO A 555 -27.19 -31.34 38.06
CA PRO A 555 -27.86 -31.35 39.36
C PRO A 555 -27.00 -30.84 40.53
N ASP A 556 -25.71 -30.57 40.32
CA ASP A 556 -24.77 -30.17 41.38
C ASP A 556 -25.22 -28.95 42.20
N LYS A 557 -25.79 -27.95 41.53
CA LYS A 557 -26.31 -26.70 42.12
C LYS A 557 -27.47 -26.93 43.10
N TRP A 558 -28.17 -28.07 42.96
CA TRP A 558 -29.27 -28.46 43.82
C TRP A 558 -28.84 -29.31 45.03
N LYS A 559 -27.58 -29.75 45.14
CA LYS A 559 -27.14 -30.69 46.20
C LYS A 559 -27.44 -30.23 47.63
N ASP A 560 -27.03 -29.02 48.02
CA ASP A 560 -27.29 -28.46 49.37
C ASP A 560 -28.78 -28.16 49.58
N TYR A 561 -29.46 -27.73 48.51
CA TYR A 561 -30.90 -27.47 48.54
C TYR A 561 -31.73 -28.74 48.77
N ALA A 562 -31.46 -29.80 47.98
CA ALA A 562 -32.13 -31.10 48.08
C ALA A 562 -31.85 -31.79 49.42
N SER A 563 -30.62 -31.69 49.93
CA SER A 563 -30.27 -32.23 51.26
C SER A 563 -31.10 -31.58 52.37
N ARG A 564 -31.21 -30.24 52.38
CA ARG A 564 -31.96 -29.50 53.40
C ARG A 564 -33.48 -29.63 53.26
N ILE A 565 -34.02 -29.77 52.04
CA ILE A 565 -35.44 -30.11 51.83
C ILE A 565 -35.74 -31.48 52.45
N SER A 566 -34.90 -32.48 52.17
CA SER A 566 -35.09 -33.83 52.69
C SER A 566 -35.00 -33.88 54.22
N GLU A 567 -34.02 -33.18 54.80
CA GLU A 567 -33.88 -33.06 56.25
C GLU A 567 -35.10 -32.38 56.90
N LEU A 568 -35.58 -31.26 56.35
CA LEU A 568 -36.74 -30.55 56.88
C LEU A 568 -38.02 -31.37 56.73
N SER A 569 -38.17 -32.09 55.61
CA SER A 569 -39.32 -32.97 55.35
C SER A 569 -39.40 -34.13 56.35
N SER A 570 -38.28 -34.82 56.57
CA SER A 570 -38.20 -35.91 57.56
C SER A 570 -38.46 -35.41 58.99
N TRP A 571 -37.95 -34.22 59.34
CA TRP A 571 -38.19 -33.61 60.64
C TRP A 571 -39.67 -33.25 60.85
N ILE A 572 -40.34 -32.61 59.87
CA ILE A 572 -41.77 -32.27 59.96
C ILE A 572 -42.61 -33.54 60.18
N ALA A 573 -42.34 -34.61 59.43
CA ALA A 573 -43.07 -35.87 59.55
C ALA A 573 -42.91 -36.52 60.94
N ALA A 574 -41.70 -36.46 61.51
CA ALA A 574 -41.44 -36.98 62.85
C ALA A 574 -42.19 -36.19 63.93
N GLN A 575 -42.18 -34.84 63.88
CA GLN A 575 -42.86 -34.01 64.86
C GLN A 575 -44.39 -34.05 64.73
N ASP A 576 -44.92 -34.15 63.51
CA ASP A 576 -46.37 -34.32 63.27
C ASP A 576 -46.89 -35.61 63.91
N THR A 577 -46.10 -36.69 63.85
CA THR A 577 -46.41 -37.96 64.50
C THR A 577 -46.41 -37.83 66.04
N GLN A 578 -45.42 -37.13 66.61
CA GLN A 578 -45.35 -36.91 68.06
C GLN A 578 -46.52 -36.07 68.59
N LEU A 579 -46.86 -34.95 67.94
CA LEU A 579 -47.98 -34.09 68.36
C LEU A 579 -49.34 -34.79 68.23
N LYS A 580 -49.54 -35.62 67.21
CA LYS A 580 -50.75 -36.46 67.09
C LYS A 580 -50.86 -37.47 68.23
N GLY A 581 -49.75 -38.06 68.67
CA GLY A 581 -49.70 -38.94 69.84
C GLY A 581 -50.16 -38.23 71.12
N VAL A 582 -49.61 -37.05 71.40
CA VAL A 582 -49.99 -36.22 72.58
C VAL A 582 -51.47 -35.84 72.54
N LYS A 583 -52.04 -35.57 71.36
CA LYS A 583 -53.46 -35.22 71.20
C LYS A 583 -54.43 -36.38 71.52
N THR A 584 -53.97 -37.63 71.42
CA THR A 584 -54.82 -38.83 71.61
C THR A 584 -54.78 -39.44 73.00
N GLU A 585 -53.83 -39.06 73.87
CA GLU A 585 -53.70 -39.60 75.23
C GLU A 585 -54.49 -38.79 76.29
N THR A 586 -55.07 -39.47 77.28
CA THR A 586 -55.89 -38.85 78.35
C THR A 586 -55.03 -38.05 79.33
N ILE A 587 -55.27 -36.73 79.46
CA ILE A 587 -54.53 -35.85 80.37
C ILE A 587 -54.87 -36.20 81.83
N SER A 588 -53.86 -36.59 82.60
CA SER A 588 -53.94 -36.79 84.05
C SER A 588 -52.98 -35.83 84.78
N THR A 589 -53.19 -35.64 86.08
CA THR A 589 -52.34 -34.79 86.93
C THR A 589 -50.88 -35.27 86.99
N ALA A 590 -50.59 -36.54 86.65
CA ALA A 590 -49.23 -37.10 86.60
C ALA A 590 -48.50 -36.83 85.27
N ASN A 591 -49.21 -36.81 84.13
CA ASN A 591 -48.60 -36.76 82.80
C ASN A 591 -48.57 -35.33 82.19
N HIS A 592 -49.31 -34.38 82.76
CA HIS A 592 -49.42 -32.99 82.28
C HIS A 592 -48.06 -32.27 82.15
N GLY A 593 -47.13 -32.51 83.09
CA GLY A 593 -45.81 -31.88 83.09
C GLY A 593 -44.85 -32.39 82.01
N GLU A 594 -44.98 -33.65 81.58
CA GLU A 594 -44.15 -34.24 80.53
C GLU A 594 -44.62 -33.80 79.14
N PHE A 595 -45.94 -33.81 78.89
CA PHE A 595 -46.51 -33.31 77.63
C PHE A 595 -46.23 -31.82 77.41
N LYS A 596 -46.27 -31.02 78.48
CA LYS A 596 -45.92 -29.60 78.40
C LYS A 596 -44.46 -29.38 77.96
N ARG A 597 -43.52 -30.21 78.43
CA ARG A 597 -42.10 -30.13 78.06
C ARG A 597 -41.86 -30.54 76.60
N ALA A 598 -42.46 -31.65 76.17
CA ALA A 598 -42.36 -32.13 74.79
C ALA A 598 -42.94 -31.11 73.79
N VAL A 599 -44.08 -30.50 74.11
CA VAL A 599 -44.68 -29.43 73.29
C VAL A 599 -43.78 -28.19 73.21
N GLU A 600 -43.12 -27.80 74.30
CA GLU A 600 -42.17 -26.68 74.31
C GLU A 600 -40.89 -26.98 73.49
N GLU A 601 -40.38 -28.22 73.54
CA GLU A 601 -39.25 -28.65 72.70
C GLU A 601 -39.61 -28.62 71.20
N ILE A 602 -40.83 -29.06 70.84
CA ILE A 602 -41.33 -28.98 69.46
C ILE A 602 -41.52 -27.52 69.03
N ARG A 603 -41.99 -26.63 69.92
CA ARG A 603 -42.10 -25.19 69.66
C ARG A 603 -40.76 -24.53 69.35
N ASN A 604 -39.73 -24.87 70.12
CA ASN A 604 -38.36 -24.42 69.88
C ASN A 604 -37.79 -24.98 68.57
N GLY A 605 -38.11 -26.25 68.24
CA GLY A 605 -37.76 -26.84 66.96
C GLY A 605 -38.44 -26.18 65.75
N VAL A 606 -39.73 -25.80 65.88
CA VAL A 606 -40.49 -25.08 64.84
C VAL A 606 -39.90 -23.69 64.61
N THR A 607 -39.48 -22.98 65.64
CA THR A 607 -38.83 -21.67 65.46
C THR A 607 -37.47 -21.80 64.76
N GLN A 608 -36.63 -22.75 65.18
CA GLN A 608 -35.32 -23.00 64.56
C GLN A 608 -35.43 -23.48 63.09
N LYS A 609 -36.28 -24.46 62.80
CA LYS A 609 -36.46 -25.00 61.44
C LYS A 609 -37.22 -24.05 60.50
N GLY A 610 -37.87 -23.01 61.05
CA GLY A 610 -38.46 -21.91 60.28
C GLY A 610 -37.40 -21.10 59.50
N GLU A 611 -36.20 -20.95 60.06
CA GLU A 611 -35.06 -20.30 59.36
C GLU A 611 -34.59 -21.13 58.17
N THR A 612 -34.55 -22.47 58.29
CA THR A 612 -34.24 -23.38 57.18
C THR A 612 -35.26 -23.23 56.04
N LEU A 613 -36.56 -23.11 56.35
CA LEU A 613 -37.59 -22.88 55.34
C LEU A 613 -37.44 -21.50 54.65
N SER A 614 -37.05 -20.46 55.40
CA SER A 614 -36.76 -19.13 54.85
C SER A 614 -35.54 -19.14 53.93
N TRP A 615 -34.49 -19.86 54.33
CA TRP A 615 -33.30 -20.07 53.52
C TRP A 615 -33.64 -20.83 52.22
N LEU A 616 -34.43 -21.91 52.29
CA LEU A 616 -34.87 -22.66 51.12
C LEU A 616 -35.65 -21.76 50.14
N LYS A 617 -36.59 -20.94 50.63
CA LYS A 617 -37.32 -19.97 49.79
C LYS A 617 -36.39 -18.97 49.09
N SER A 618 -35.40 -18.45 49.83
CA SER A 618 -34.44 -17.47 49.30
C SER A 618 -33.47 -18.11 48.29
N ARG A 619 -33.00 -19.33 48.58
CA ARG A 619 -32.09 -20.09 47.73
C ARG A 619 -32.77 -20.58 46.45
N LEU A 620 -34.03 -21.02 46.53
CA LEU A 620 -34.84 -21.38 45.36
C LEU A 620 -34.90 -20.22 44.37
N LYS A 621 -35.17 -18.99 44.84
CA LYS A 621 -35.22 -17.79 43.98
C LYS A 621 -33.95 -17.58 43.18
N ILE A 622 -32.78 -17.87 43.75
CA ILE A 622 -31.48 -17.78 43.06
C ILE A 622 -31.30 -18.95 42.08
N LEU A 623 -31.69 -20.17 42.48
CA LEU A 623 -31.53 -21.37 41.67
C LEU A 623 -32.47 -21.40 40.46
N VAL A 624 -33.65 -20.76 40.52
CA VAL A 624 -34.55 -20.60 39.37
C VAL A 624 -33.86 -19.89 38.20
N ASP A 625 -33.05 -18.86 38.47
CA ASP A 625 -32.38 -18.08 37.43
C ASP A 625 -31.27 -18.85 36.69
N VAL A 626 -30.81 -19.98 37.26
CA VAL A 626 -29.68 -20.79 36.77
C VAL A 626 -30.07 -22.26 36.51
N SER A 627 -31.36 -22.58 36.49
CA SER A 627 -31.85 -23.94 36.27
C SER A 627 -32.91 -23.97 35.17
N SER A 628 -33.26 -25.16 34.70
CA SER A 628 -34.36 -25.30 33.75
C SER A 628 -35.69 -24.97 34.40
N GLU A 629 -36.65 -24.45 33.61
CA GLU A 629 -38.00 -24.11 34.09
C GLU A 629 -38.71 -25.33 34.71
N LYS A 630 -38.49 -26.52 34.16
CA LYS A 630 -39.06 -27.77 34.66
C LYS A 630 -38.52 -28.15 36.04
N GLU A 631 -37.21 -28.04 36.26
CA GLU A 631 -36.58 -28.34 37.55
C GLU A 631 -36.94 -27.29 38.60
N ALA A 632 -36.92 -26.00 38.23
CA ALA A 632 -37.34 -24.89 39.08
C ALA A 632 -38.79 -25.08 39.57
N GLN A 633 -39.70 -25.46 38.66
CA GLN A 633 -41.10 -25.74 39.00
C GLN A 633 -41.22 -26.94 39.94
N MET A 634 -40.57 -28.07 39.64
CA MET A 634 -40.59 -29.27 40.47
C MET A 634 -40.13 -28.98 41.91
N GLN A 635 -38.99 -28.31 42.06
CA GLN A 635 -38.43 -27.95 43.36
C GLN A 635 -39.26 -26.88 44.08
N GLY A 636 -39.94 -26.00 43.33
CA GLY A 636 -40.91 -25.04 43.86
C GLY A 636 -42.17 -25.70 44.40
N ASP A 637 -42.71 -26.69 43.69
CA ASP A 637 -43.89 -27.46 44.12
C ASP A 637 -43.58 -28.30 45.37
N GLU A 638 -42.40 -28.91 45.42
CA GLU A 638 -41.93 -29.65 46.61
C GLU A 638 -41.77 -28.73 47.82
N LEU A 639 -41.20 -27.54 47.65
CA LEU A 639 -41.10 -26.53 48.71
C LEU A 639 -42.46 -25.99 49.14
N ALA A 640 -43.41 -25.82 48.22
CA ALA A 640 -44.77 -25.40 48.53
C ALA A 640 -45.50 -26.44 49.38
N LYS A 641 -45.38 -27.73 49.01
CA LYS A 641 -45.88 -28.86 49.80
C LYS A 641 -45.24 -28.88 51.18
N LEU A 642 -43.91 -28.77 51.27
CA LEU A 642 -43.18 -28.74 52.53
C LEU A 642 -43.59 -27.57 53.43
N SER A 643 -43.72 -26.36 52.85
CA SER A 643 -44.19 -25.16 53.56
C SER A 643 -45.63 -25.31 54.05
N SER A 644 -46.48 -26.06 53.34
CA SER A 644 -47.85 -26.34 53.78
C SER A 644 -47.88 -27.32 54.95
N SER A 645 -47.08 -28.39 54.90
CA SER A 645 -46.92 -29.36 55.99
C SER A 645 -46.34 -28.70 57.25
N PHE A 646 -45.38 -27.79 57.10
CA PHE A 646 -44.81 -27.02 58.20
C PHE A 646 -45.85 -26.10 58.88
N LYS A 647 -46.73 -25.45 58.09
CA LYS A 647 -47.84 -24.66 58.63
C LYS A 647 -48.85 -25.53 59.38
N ALA A 648 -49.19 -26.70 58.83
CA ALA A 648 -50.10 -27.65 59.45
C ALA A 648 -49.57 -28.17 60.80
N LEU A 649 -48.26 -28.44 60.89
CA LEU A 649 -47.59 -28.78 62.14
C LEU A 649 -47.74 -27.66 63.19
N GLY A 650 -47.53 -26.40 62.79
CA GLY A 650 -47.73 -25.24 63.67
C GLY A 650 -49.16 -25.07 64.18
N THR A 651 -50.17 -25.38 63.34
CA THR A 651 -51.58 -25.37 63.78
C THR A 651 -51.88 -26.51 64.76
N LEU A 652 -51.35 -27.71 64.51
CA LEU A 652 -51.53 -28.87 65.39
C LEU A 652 -50.89 -28.62 66.76
N LEU A 653 -49.70 -28.01 66.79
CA LEU A 653 -49.02 -27.59 68.02
C LEU A 653 -49.90 -26.63 68.84
N SER A 654 -50.47 -25.62 68.19
CA SER A 654 -51.34 -24.62 68.84
C SER A 654 -52.62 -25.22 69.43
N GLU A 655 -53.18 -26.26 68.80
CA GLU A 655 -54.35 -26.98 69.33
C GLU A 655 -54.00 -27.78 70.60
N VAL A 656 -52.87 -28.47 70.61
CA VAL A 656 -52.39 -29.25 71.76
C VAL A 656 -52.05 -28.34 72.95
N GLU A 657 -51.45 -27.17 72.70
CA GLU A 657 -51.17 -26.16 73.74
C GLU A 657 -52.45 -25.64 74.43
N LYS A 658 -53.53 -25.40 73.68
CA LYS A 658 -54.83 -24.98 74.24
C LYS A 658 -55.47 -26.06 75.09
N MET A 659 -55.38 -27.33 74.66
CA MET A 659 -55.89 -28.47 75.43
C MET A 659 -55.22 -28.58 76.81
N LEU A 660 -53.90 -28.43 76.87
CA LEU A 660 -53.13 -28.50 78.12
C LEU A 660 -53.41 -27.33 79.07
N SER A 661 -53.80 -26.15 78.55
CA SER A 661 -54.10 -24.96 79.36
C SER A 661 -55.43 -25.08 80.11
N ASN A 662 -56.50 -25.53 79.43
CA ASN A 662 -57.85 -25.63 80.03
C ASN A 662 -57.94 -26.61 81.21
N PHE A 663 -57.06 -27.61 81.29
CA PHE A 663 -57.03 -28.57 82.41
C PHE A 663 -56.45 -27.96 83.70
N GLY A 664 -55.60 -26.93 83.61
CA GLY A 664 -54.96 -26.28 84.76
C GLY A 664 -55.92 -25.48 85.64
N ASP A 665 -56.92 -24.82 85.05
CA ASP A 665 -57.79 -23.87 85.74
C ASP A 665 -58.83 -24.53 86.68
N CYS A 666 -59.16 -25.81 86.46
CA CYS A 666 -60.19 -26.52 87.23
C CYS A 666 -59.72 -26.96 88.64
N VAL A 667 -58.42 -27.02 88.87
CA VAL A 667 -57.83 -27.51 90.14
C VAL A 667 -57.78 -26.43 91.23
N GLN A 668 -57.66 -25.15 90.86
CA GLN A 668 -57.45 -24.04 91.82
C GLN A 668 -58.71 -23.59 92.57
N TYR A 669 -59.91 -23.84 92.04
CA TYR A 669 -61.18 -23.37 92.60
C TYR A 669 -61.62 -24.13 93.88
N LYS A 670 -61.22 -25.39 94.04
CA LYS A 670 -61.64 -26.27 95.14
C LYS A 670 -61.06 -25.89 96.51
N GLU A 671 -59.92 -25.21 96.57
CA GLU A 671 -59.20 -24.92 97.82
C GLU A 671 -59.72 -23.66 98.57
N SER A 672 -60.38 -22.72 97.87
CA SER A 672 -60.76 -21.41 98.41
C SER A 672 -62.01 -21.42 99.32
N VAL A 673 -63.03 -22.23 99.00
CA VAL A 673 -64.35 -22.20 99.69
C VAL A 673 -64.32 -22.83 101.09
N THR A 674 -63.45 -23.82 101.32
CA THR A 674 -63.38 -24.56 102.58
C THR A 674 -62.84 -23.72 103.75
N SER A 675 -61.94 -22.77 103.48
CA SER A 675 -61.27 -21.97 104.53
C SER A 675 -62.16 -20.91 105.18
N SER A 676 -63.22 -20.42 104.50
CA SER A 676 -64.04 -19.29 105.00
C SER A 676 -65.12 -19.68 106.01
N LEU A 677 -65.53 -20.95 106.09
CA LEU A 677 -66.59 -21.42 106.99
C LEU A 677 -66.10 -21.75 108.41
N GLU A 678 -64.82 -22.11 108.57
CA GLU A 678 -64.23 -22.42 109.86
C GLU A 678 -64.10 -21.17 110.76
N GLU A 679 -63.98 -19.97 110.17
CA GLU A 679 -63.81 -18.70 110.89
C GLU A 679 -65.09 -18.21 111.62
N LEU A 680 -66.29 -18.60 111.17
CA LEU A 680 -67.58 -18.14 111.72
C LEU A 680 -67.98 -18.85 113.02
N ILE A 681 -67.53 -20.09 113.23
CA ILE A 681 -67.91 -20.92 114.38
C ILE A 681 -67.17 -20.49 115.65
N SER A 682 -65.92 -20.02 115.54
CA SER A 682 -65.11 -19.60 116.68
C SER A 682 -65.59 -18.29 117.33
N GLY A 683 -66.06 -17.32 116.55
CA GLY A 683 -66.50 -16.01 117.06
C GLY A 683 -67.78 -16.01 117.90
N SER A 684 -68.64 -17.03 117.78
CA SER A 684 -69.93 -17.09 118.48
C SER A 684 -69.79 -17.48 119.97
N LYS A 685 -68.74 -18.22 120.33
CA LYS A 685 -68.48 -18.73 121.69
C LYS A 685 -68.03 -17.62 122.67
N ASP A 686 -67.35 -16.60 122.14
CA ASP A 686 -66.70 -15.51 122.90
C ASP A 686 -67.70 -14.47 123.47
N VAL A 687 -68.93 -14.39 122.94
CA VAL A 687 -69.98 -13.44 123.40
C VAL A 687 -70.77 -13.99 124.59
N GLN A 688 -70.79 -15.31 124.79
CA GLN A 688 -71.51 -15.96 125.90
C GLN A 688 -70.86 -15.68 127.26
N ASP A 689 -69.53 -15.70 127.33
CA ASP A 689 -68.76 -15.51 128.57
C ASP A 689 -68.79 -14.06 129.10
N GLN A 690 -69.05 -13.06 128.25
CA GLN A 690 -69.16 -11.65 128.67
C GLN A 690 -70.43 -11.35 129.49
N ALA A 691 -71.47 -12.17 129.40
CA ALA A 691 -72.76 -11.90 130.02
C ALA A 691 -72.76 -12.11 131.55
N GLU A 692 -71.96 -13.05 132.07
CA GLU A 692 -71.88 -13.33 133.52
C GLU A 692 -71.13 -12.22 134.28
N LYS A 693 -70.16 -11.57 133.62
CA LYS A 693 -69.32 -10.52 134.21
C LYS A 693 -70.07 -9.20 134.52
N ILE A 694 -71.21 -8.94 133.87
CA ILE A 694 -71.96 -7.68 134.03
C ILE A 694 -72.66 -7.59 135.40
N LEU A 695 -73.10 -8.71 135.97
CA LEU A 695 -73.95 -8.75 137.17
C LEU A 695 -73.18 -8.66 138.50
N ASP A 696 -71.84 -8.65 138.46
CA ASP A 696 -70.95 -8.74 139.64
C ASP A 696 -70.01 -7.52 139.79
N THR A 697 -70.35 -6.39 139.16
CA THR A 697 -69.55 -5.14 139.09
C THR A 697 -69.79 -4.21 140.28
N GLU A 698 -68.77 -3.53 140.82
CA GLU A 698 -68.82 -2.84 142.14
C GLU A 698 -69.76 -1.63 142.25
N ASN A 699 -70.21 -1.08 141.12
CA ASN A 699 -71.09 0.09 141.07
C ASN A 699 -72.05 0.02 139.87
N LEU A 700 -73.20 0.68 140.00
CA LEU A 700 -74.25 0.67 138.97
C LEU A 700 -73.79 1.20 137.61
N PHE A 701 -72.89 2.19 137.60
CA PHE A 701 -72.40 2.84 136.38
C PHE A 701 -71.54 1.90 135.53
N GLU A 702 -70.64 1.15 136.16
CA GLU A 702 -69.77 0.17 135.49
C GLU A 702 -70.57 -1.00 134.89
N ALA A 703 -71.61 -1.44 135.60
CA ALA A 703 -72.54 -2.47 135.12
C ALA A 703 -73.30 -2.03 133.85
N GLN A 704 -73.70 -0.76 133.78
CA GLN A 704 -74.38 -0.20 132.61
C GLN A 704 -73.45 -0.06 131.38
N GLN A 705 -72.15 0.21 131.57
CA GLN A 705 -71.19 0.29 130.45
C GLN A 705 -70.88 -1.06 129.81
N LEU A 706 -70.68 -2.12 130.61
CA LEU A 706 -70.35 -3.45 130.07
C LEU A 706 -71.51 -4.05 129.26
N LEU A 707 -72.75 -3.73 129.61
CA LEU A 707 -73.94 -4.14 128.84
C LEU A 707 -73.96 -3.55 127.42
N LEU A 708 -73.52 -2.30 127.26
CA LEU A 708 -73.45 -1.64 125.94
C LEU A 708 -72.42 -2.30 125.03
N HIS A 709 -71.27 -2.70 125.58
CA HIS A 709 -70.23 -3.40 124.84
C HIS A 709 -70.68 -4.80 124.37
N HIS A 710 -71.38 -5.54 125.23
CA HIS A 710 -71.97 -6.85 124.88
C HIS A 710 -72.93 -6.73 123.68
N GLN A 711 -73.77 -5.69 123.65
CA GLN A 711 -74.72 -5.42 122.55
C GLN A 711 -74.06 -5.13 121.20
N GLN A 712 -72.90 -4.47 121.19
CA GLN A 712 -72.18 -4.13 119.96
C GLN A 712 -71.52 -5.35 119.31
N LYS A 713 -70.90 -6.24 120.10
CA LYS A 713 -70.27 -7.47 119.57
C LYS A 713 -71.30 -8.43 118.96
N THR A 714 -72.47 -8.55 119.58
CA THR A 714 -73.59 -9.37 119.08
C THR A 714 -74.01 -9.00 117.65
N LYS A 715 -74.03 -7.70 117.32
CA LYS A 715 -74.42 -7.19 115.99
C LYS A 715 -73.40 -7.48 114.89
N ARG A 716 -72.09 -7.51 115.18
CA ARG A 716 -71.04 -7.80 114.17
C ARG A 716 -71.08 -9.24 113.67
N ILE A 717 -71.30 -10.20 114.56
CA ILE A 717 -71.35 -11.63 114.21
C ILE A 717 -72.54 -11.93 113.27
N ALA A 718 -73.68 -11.28 113.48
CA ALA A 718 -74.86 -11.46 112.64
C ALA A 718 -74.70 -10.90 111.20
N ALA A 719 -73.80 -9.94 110.99
CA ALA A 719 -73.50 -9.40 109.66
C ALA A 719 -72.60 -10.34 108.83
N LYS A 720 -71.51 -10.84 109.42
CA LYS A 720 -70.54 -11.74 108.75
C LYS A 720 -71.16 -13.04 108.23
N LYS A 721 -72.22 -13.53 108.89
CA LYS A 721 -73.02 -14.70 108.47
C LYS A 721 -73.80 -14.47 107.16
N ARG A 722 -74.33 -13.25 106.94
CA ARG A 722 -75.11 -12.93 105.73
C ARG A 722 -74.25 -12.91 104.47
N ASP A 723 -72.99 -12.49 104.58
CA ASP A 723 -72.06 -12.41 103.44
C ASP A 723 -71.64 -13.79 102.92
N VAL A 724 -71.32 -14.73 103.83
CA VAL A 724 -70.94 -16.12 103.46
C VAL A 724 -72.12 -16.88 102.83
N GLN A 725 -73.35 -16.61 103.29
CA GLN A 725 -74.56 -17.16 102.66
C GLN A 725 -74.83 -16.60 101.25
N GLN A 726 -74.40 -15.38 100.94
CA GLN A 726 -74.52 -14.80 99.60
C GLN A 726 -73.49 -15.38 98.61
N GLN A 727 -72.27 -15.70 99.05
CA GLN A 727 -71.24 -16.31 98.19
C GLN A 727 -71.58 -17.76 97.80
N ILE A 728 -72.17 -18.55 98.71
CA ILE A 728 -72.63 -19.92 98.42
C ILE A 728 -73.85 -19.94 97.48
N ALA A 729 -74.65 -18.87 97.46
CA ALA A 729 -75.83 -18.75 96.62
C ALA A 729 -75.50 -18.32 95.16
N GLN A 730 -74.42 -17.57 94.93
CA GLN A 730 -74.04 -17.09 93.59
C GLN A 730 -73.49 -18.20 92.67
N ASP A 731 -72.86 -19.25 93.20
CA ASP A 731 -72.32 -20.38 92.42
C ASP A 731 -73.28 -21.57 92.23
N GLN A 732 -74.53 -21.47 92.71
CA GLN A 732 -75.58 -22.46 92.40
C GLN A 732 -76.15 -22.30 90.97
N GLN A 733 -75.73 -21.28 90.21
CA GLN A 733 -76.25 -20.95 88.88
C GLN A 733 -75.21 -21.00 87.73
N GLY A 734 -73.99 -21.51 87.97
CA GLY A 734 -72.94 -21.66 86.94
C GLY A 734 -72.88 -23.08 86.33
N GLU A 735 -72.56 -23.16 85.03
CA GLU A 735 -72.59 -24.36 84.16
C GLU A 735 -71.46 -25.40 84.42
N GLY A 736 -70.98 -25.52 85.66
CA GLY A 736 -69.94 -26.44 86.09
C GLY A 736 -70.14 -26.90 87.53
N GLY A 737 -71.15 -27.75 87.77
CA GLY A 737 -71.53 -28.21 89.10
C GLY A 737 -70.44 -29.01 89.82
N LEU A 738 -70.14 -28.62 91.06
CA LEU A 738 -69.28 -29.35 92.00
C LEU A 738 -69.86 -30.73 92.39
N PRO A 739 -69.03 -31.75 92.68
CA PRO A 739 -69.47 -33.12 92.98
C PRO A 739 -70.33 -33.23 94.25
N GLY A 740 -71.35 -34.11 94.22
CA GLY A 740 -72.39 -34.24 95.26
C GLY A 740 -71.90 -34.49 96.70
N GLN A 741 -70.68 -34.99 96.90
CA GLN A 741 -70.15 -35.26 98.24
C GLN A 741 -69.70 -33.99 98.98
N ALA A 742 -69.28 -32.94 98.28
CA ALA A 742 -68.91 -31.65 98.88
C ALA A 742 -70.15 -30.82 99.29
N ARG A 743 -71.30 -31.09 98.68
CA ARG A 743 -72.57 -30.38 98.92
C ARG A 743 -73.23 -30.77 100.26
N GLU A 744 -73.04 -32.01 100.69
CA GLU A 744 -73.62 -32.55 101.93
C GLU A 744 -72.89 -32.02 103.18
N GLU A 745 -71.57 -31.84 103.10
CA GLU A 745 -70.71 -31.31 104.17
C GLU A 745 -71.02 -29.84 104.48
N LEU A 746 -71.19 -29.02 103.42
CA LEU A 746 -71.58 -27.60 103.54
C LEU A 746 -72.93 -27.41 104.27
N ARG A 747 -73.90 -28.28 103.97
CA ARG A 747 -75.26 -28.21 104.54
C ARG A 747 -75.29 -28.54 106.04
N LYS A 748 -74.41 -29.44 106.50
CA LYS A 748 -74.30 -29.78 107.93
C LYS A 748 -73.75 -28.61 108.75
N LEU A 749 -72.75 -27.90 108.24
CA LEU A 749 -72.11 -26.78 108.94
C LEU A 749 -73.03 -25.56 109.12
N GLU A 750 -73.88 -25.25 108.12
CA GLU A 750 -74.88 -24.17 108.24
C GLU A 750 -75.91 -24.42 109.34
N SER A 751 -76.37 -25.67 109.50
CA SER A 751 -77.40 -26.01 110.49
C SER A 751 -76.95 -25.86 111.94
N SER A 752 -75.65 -26.01 112.22
CA SER A 752 -75.07 -25.87 113.55
C SER A 752 -75.05 -24.40 114.00
N LEU A 753 -74.79 -23.48 113.08
CA LEU A 753 -74.68 -22.03 113.34
C LEU A 753 -76.00 -21.39 113.79
N ASP A 754 -77.15 -21.88 113.31
CA ASP A 754 -78.48 -21.37 113.69
C ASP A 754 -78.91 -21.72 115.13
N SER A 755 -78.40 -22.81 115.68
CA SER A 755 -78.77 -23.27 117.03
C SER A 755 -78.15 -22.41 118.15
N VAL A 756 -76.90 -21.98 117.96
CA VAL A 756 -76.12 -21.19 118.93
C VAL A 756 -76.70 -19.78 119.10
N GLU A 757 -77.21 -19.19 118.01
CA GLU A 757 -77.72 -17.81 117.98
C GLU A 757 -78.97 -17.59 118.83
N ARG A 758 -79.91 -18.55 118.89
CA ARG A 758 -81.15 -18.44 119.68
C ARG A 758 -80.92 -18.47 121.20
N SER A 759 -79.81 -19.06 121.66
CA SER A 759 -79.47 -19.13 123.08
C SER A 759 -78.95 -17.80 123.63
N ARG A 760 -78.15 -17.10 122.82
CA ARG A 760 -77.56 -15.79 123.12
C ARG A 760 -78.60 -14.69 123.39
N GLU A 761 -79.66 -14.61 122.58
CA GLU A 761 -80.69 -13.57 122.70
C GLU A 761 -81.52 -13.64 124.00
N LYS A 762 -81.67 -14.83 124.61
CA LYS A 762 -82.40 -15.01 125.87
C LYS A 762 -81.62 -14.46 127.08
N GLN A 763 -80.30 -14.57 127.07
CA GLN A 763 -79.45 -14.18 128.19
C GLN A 763 -79.34 -12.65 128.35
N GLU A 764 -79.28 -11.92 127.24
CA GLU A 764 -79.19 -10.46 127.22
C GLU A 764 -80.41 -9.77 127.86
N ARG A 765 -81.63 -10.28 127.62
CA ARG A 765 -82.86 -9.71 128.19
C ARG A 765 -82.89 -9.77 129.72
N ARG A 766 -82.28 -10.80 130.32
CA ARG A 766 -82.28 -11.00 131.77
C ARG A 766 -81.44 -9.96 132.50
N ILE A 767 -80.30 -9.56 131.94
CA ILE A 767 -79.35 -8.62 132.56
C ILE A 767 -79.95 -7.21 132.64
N GLN A 768 -80.69 -6.77 131.63
CA GLN A 768 -81.34 -5.45 131.59
C GLN A 768 -82.34 -5.22 132.72
N VAL A 769 -83.08 -6.26 133.12
CA VAL A 769 -84.13 -6.14 134.15
C VAL A 769 -83.53 -5.92 135.54
N THR A 770 -82.40 -6.55 135.85
CA THR A 770 -81.75 -6.46 137.16
C THR A 770 -81.17 -5.08 137.44
N LEU A 771 -80.54 -4.43 136.46
CA LEU A 771 -79.89 -3.12 136.63
C LEU A 771 -80.87 -1.99 136.97
N ARG A 772 -82.09 -2.00 136.40
CA ARG A 772 -83.12 -0.99 136.69
C ARG A 772 -83.58 -0.99 138.15
N LYS A 773 -83.56 -2.15 138.81
CA LYS A 773 -83.94 -2.25 140.23
C LYS A 773 -82.88 -1.62 141.14
N TRP A 774 -81.60 -1.74 140.78
CA TRP A 774 -80.49 -1.16 141.53
C TRP A 774 -80.50 0.38 141.51
N GLU A 775 -80.84 0.99 140.38
CA GLU A 775 -80.94 2.44 140.22
C GLU A 775 -81.95 3.10 141.18
N ARG A 776 -83.09 2.44 141.41
CA ARG A 776 -84.14 2.95 142.30
C ARG A 776 -83.70 3.05 143.76
N PHE A 777 -82.91 2.08 144.22
CA PHE A 777 -82.43 2.01 145.60
C PHE A 777 -81.52 3.20 145.96
N GLU A 778 -80.57 3.56 145.08
CA GLU A 778 -79.63 4.65 145.34
C GLU A 778 -80.33 6.01 145.48
N THR A 779 -81.40 6.23 144.72
CA THR A 779 -82.17 7.49 144.75
C THR A 779 -82.89 7.71 146.09
N ASN A 780 -83.51 6.66 146.63
CA ASN A 780 -84.21 6.76 147.92
C ASN A 780 -83.24 7.02 149.07
N LYS A 781 -82.04 6.42 149.03
CA LYS A 781 -81.02 6.56 150.08
C LYS A 781 -80.58 8.00 150.27
N GLU A 782 -80.40 8.72 149.18
CA GLU A 782 -79.94 10.10 149.17
C GLU A 782 -80.93 11.07 149.85
N THR A 783 -82.23 10.78 149.74
CA THR A 783 -83.29 11.63 150.30
C THR A 783 -83.28 11.65 151.82
N VAL A 784 -83.07 10.50 152.47
CA VAL A 784 -83.04 10.36 153.92
C VAL A 784 -81.81 11.02 154.54
N VAL A 785 -80.63 10.84 153.92
CA VAL A 785 -79.37 11.43 154.40
C VAL A 785 -79.41 12.96 154.37
N ARG A 786 -80.05 13.54 153.35
CA ARG A 786 -80.16 15.00 153.21
C ARG A 786 -80.94 15.64 154.35
N TYR A 787 -81.99 14.98 154.84
CA TYR A 787 -82.81 15.48 155.95
C TYR A 787 -82.02 15.54 157.26
N LEU A 788 -81.31 14.47 157.61
CA LEU A 788 -80.50 14.38 158.84
C LEU A 788 -79.49 15.52 158.99
N PHE A 789 -78.96 16.02 157.87
CA PHE A 789 -77.94 17.06 157.86
C PHE A 789 -78.51 18.46 158.12
N GLN A 790 -79.78 18.72 157.74
CA GLN A 790 -80.41 20.03 157.90
C GLN A 790 -80.91 20.27 159.33
N THR A 791 -81.44 19.23 159.97
CA THR A 791 -82.11 19.32 161.28
C THR A 791 -81.15 19.42 162.47
N GLY A 792 -79.91 18.95 162.38
CA GLY A 792 -78.94 19.01 163.50
C GLY A 792 -78.44 20.42 163.88
N SER A 793 -78.75 21.46 163.10
CA SER A 793 -78.23 22.82 163.29
C SER A 793 -79.19 23.80 163.99
N SER A 794 -80.46 23.43 164.17
CA SER A 794 -81.52 24.36 164.59
C SER A 794 -81.88 24.31 166.09
N HIS A 795 -81.30 23.40 166.86
CA HIS A 795 -81.74 23.06 168.23
C HIS A 795 -81.07 23.86 169.37
N GLU A 796 -80.28 24.92 169.10
CA GLU A 796 -79.41 25.58 170.11
C GLU A 796 -79.75 27.05 170.48
N ARG A 797 -80.95 27.60 170.20
CA ARG A 797 -81.26 29.03 170.47
C ARG A 797 -82.16 29.30 171.69
N PHE A 798 -81.76 30.25 172.55
CA PHE A 798 -82.51 30.70 173.74
C PHE A 798 -83.62 31.71 173.44
N LEU A 799 -84.75 31.58 174.14
CA LEU A 799 -86.00 32.31 173.91
C LEU A 799 -86.23 33.42 174.96
N SER A 800 -86.73 34.58 174.53
CA SER A 800 -87.26 35.62 175.42
C SER A 800 -88.62 36.08 174.90
N PHE A 801 -89.64 36.02 175.76
CA PHE A 801 -91.02 36.26 175.37
C PHE A 801 -91.51 37.63 175.81
N SER A 802 -91.98 38.45 174.86
CA SER A 802 -92.50 39.80 175.12
C SER A 802 -94.02 39.86 175.29
N SER A 803 -94.73 38.74 175.05
CA SER A 803 -96.19 38.60 175.25
C SER A 803 -96.62 37.12 175.29
N LEU A 804 -97.86 36.86 175.71
CA LEU A 804 -98.45 35.51 175.73
C LEU A 804 -98.56 34.88 174.33
N GLU A 805 -98.76 35.70 173.30
CA GLU A 805 -98.78 35.26 171.89
C GLU A 805 -97.41 34.77 171.42
N SER A 806 -96.32 35.36 171.95
CA SER A 806 -94.95 34.95 171.64
C SER A 806 -94.59 33.57 172.23
N LEU A 807 -95.17 33.18 173.36
CA LEU A 807 -94.99 31.84 173.95
C LEU A 807 -95.75 30.77 173.15
N SER A 808 -96.98 31.07 172.73
CA SER A 808 -97.81 30.13 171.98
C SER A 808 -97.28 29.81 170.59
N SER A 809 -96.59 30.76 169.93
CA SER A 809 -96.01 30.54 168.60
C SER A 809 -94.80 29.61 168.62
N GLU A 810 -93.97 29.67 169.65
CA GLU A 810 -92.77 28.82 169.78
C GLU A 810 -93.14 27.36 170.11
N LEU A 811 -94.12 27.14 170.98
CA LEU A 811 -94.60 25.79 171.30
C LEU A 811 -95.15 25.05 170.06
N GLU A 812 -95.80 25.77 169.14
CA GLU A 812 -96.39 25.17 167.95
C GLU A 812 -95.35 24.87 166.86
N GLN A 813 -94.26 25.65 166.79
CA GLN A 813 -93.12 25.35 165.90
C GLN A 813 -92.38 24.07 166.31
N THR A 814 -92.14 23.88 167.61
CA THR A 814 -91.45 22.67 168.12
C THR A 814 -92.28 21.40 167.89
N LYS A 815 -93.62 21.48 167.95
CA LYS A 815 -94.50 20.35 167.56
C LYS A 815 -94.39 19.99 166.09
N GLU A 816 -94.35 20.98 165.21
CA GLU A 816 -94.28 20.71 163.77
C GLU A 816 -92.94 20.08 163.38
N PHE A 817 -91.86 20.44 164.08
CA PHE A 817 -90.54 19.87 163.90
C PHE A 817 -90.46 18.38 164.29
N SER A 818 -91.02 18.01 165.44
CA SER A 818 -91.13 16.60 165.88
C SER A 818 -91.87 15.73 164.85
N LYS A 819 -93.02 16.20 164.35
CA LYS A 819 -93.86 15.46 163.38
C LYS A 819 -93.16 15.19 162.04
N ARG A 820 -92.28 16.09 161.58
CA ARG A 820 -91.54 15.89 160.32
C ARG A 820 -90.42 14.86 160.46
N THR A 821 -89.79 14.76 161.63
CA THR A 821 -88.71 13.80 161.88
C THR A 821 -89.22 12.36 161.88
N GLU A 822 -90.42 12.13 162.42
CA GLU A 822 -91.10 10.82 162.41
C GLU A 822 -91.33 10.27 160.98
N GLY A 823 -91.68 11.14 160.03
CA GLY A 823 -91.88 10.74 158.63
C GLY A 823 -90.60 10.30 157.92
N ILE A 824 -89.44 10.82 158.31
CA ILE A 824 -88.15 10.48 157.73
C ILE A 824 -87.60 9.17 158.32
N ALA A 825 -87.91 8.87 159.58
CA ALA A 825 -87.59 7.58 160.18
C ALA A 825 -88.23 6.40 159.41
N VAL A 826 -89.50 6.55 159.01
CA VAL A 826 -90.20 5.53 158.18
C VAL A 826 -89.53 5.34 156.81
N GLN A 827 -89.05 6.41 156.17
CA GLN A 827 -88.32 6.31 154.91
C GLN A 827 -86.96 5.60 155.08
N ALA A 828 -86.27 5.82 156.21
CA ALA A 828 -85.03 5.13 156.53
C ALA A 828 -85.25 3.62 156.74
N GLU A 829 -86.37 3.22 157.33
CA GLU A 829 -86.75 1.80 157.50
C GLU A 829 -86.97 1.09 156.14
N ASN A 830 -87.62 1.78 155.19
CA ASN A 830 -87.92 1.23 153.86
C ASN A 830 -86.67 0.96 153.01
N LEU A 831 -85.61 1.75 153.18
CA LEU A 831 -84.34 1.53 152.48
C LEU A 831 -83.71 0.17 152.79
N VAL A 832 -83.82 -0.29 154.03
CA VAL A 832 -83.26 -1.60 154.43
C VAL A 832 -83.97 -2.74 153.70
N LYS A 833 -85.28 -2.58 153.45
CA LYS A 833 -86.09 -3.57 152.73
C LYS A 833 -85.71 -3.63 151.24
N GLU A 834 -85.62 -2.48 150.58
CA GLU A 834 -85.25 -2.41 149.15
C GLU A 834 -83.86 -3.01 148.86
N ALA A 835 -82.87 -2.82 149.75
CA ALA A 835 -81.53 -3.41 149.60
C ALA A 835 -81.53 -4.95 149.53
N SER A 836 -82.56 -5.63 150.05
CA SER A 836 -82.60 -7.10 150.16
C SER A 836 -83.18 -7.82 148.94
N GLU A 837 -83.99 -7.14 148.13
CA GLU A 837 -84.77 -7.72 147.03
C GLU A 837 -84.05 -7.71 145.66
N ILE A 838 -82.90 -7.03 145.55
CA ILE A 838 -82.17 -6.86 144.28
C ILE A 838 -81.27 -8.09 144.01
N SER A 839 -81.46 -8.75 142.85
CA SER A 839 -80.72 -9.95 142.40
C SER A 839 -79.33 -9.64 141.84
N LEU A 840 -78.49 -8.93 142.61
CA LEU A 840 -77.11 -8.63 142.25
C LEU A 840 -76.18 -9.78 142.61
N GLY A 841 -74.97 -9.75 142.05
CA GLY A 841 -73.89 -10.63 142.45
C GLY A 841 -73.57 -10.54 143.96
N PRO A 842 -73.01 -11.61 144.54
CA PRO A 842 -72.93 -11.81 145.99
C PRO A 842 -72.22 -10.67 146.73
N GLN A 843 -71.23 -10.02 146.11
CA GLN A 843 -70.45 -8.94 146.73
C GLN A 843 -71.27 -7.64 146.94
N ASN A 844 -72.02 -7.20 145.93
CA ASN A 844 -72.78 -5.94 146.03
C ASN A 844 -74.00 -6.04 146.93
N LYS A 845 -74.64 -7.21 146.96
CA LYS A 845 -75.83 -7.43 147.77
C LYS A 845 -75.57 -7.17 149.26
N HIS A 846 -74.41 -7.58 149.77
CA HIS A 846 -74.03 -7.36 151.16
C HIS A 846 -73.77 -5.87 151.47
N ARG A 847 -73.11 -5.15 150.55
CA ARG A 847 -72.75 -3.74 150.73
C ARG A 847 -73.95 -2.80 150.81
N LEU A 848 -74.94 -2.98 149.92
CA LEU A 848 -76.17 -2.17 149.93
C LEU A 848 -76.95 -2.32 151.25
N GLN A 849 -77.01 -3.53 151.81
CA GLN A 849 -77.73 -3.80 153.06
C GLN A 849 -77.09 -3.14 154.28
N GLN A 850 -75.76 -3.04 154.33
CA GLN A 850 -75.05 -2.38 155.43
C GLN A 850 -75.28 -0.87 155.44
N GLN A 851 -75.25 -0.21 154.27
CA GLN A 851 -75.45 1.23 154.17
C GLN A 851 -76.85 1.66 154.63
N ALA A 852 -77.88 0.94 154.21
CA ALA A 852 -79.26 1.24 154.59
C ALA A 852 -79.49 1.15 156.11
N LYS A 853 -78.87 0.17 156.79
CA LYS A 853 -78.99 0.01 158.25
C LYS A 853 -78.35 1.18 159.02
N SER A 854 -77.16 1.61 158.60
CA SER A 854 -76.44 2.71 159.25
C SER A 854 -77.23 4.03 159.26
N ILE A 855 -77.88 4.35 158.15
CA ILE A 855 -78.66 5.60 158.00
C ILE A 855 -79.87 5.60 158.94
N ARG A 856 -80.58 4.47 159.06
CA ARG A 856 -81.71 4.32 159.98
C ARG A 856 -81.32 4.60 161.44
N GLU A 857 -80.17 4.09 161.87
CA GLU A 857 -79.69 4.29 163.24
C GLU A 857 -79.45 5.79 163.55
N GLN A 858 -79.02 6.58 162.57
CA GLN A 858 -78.78 8.02 162.75
C GLN A 858 -80.08 8.83 162.87
N VAL A 859 -81.13 8.46 162.12
CA VAL A 859 -82.44 9.14 162.23
C VAL A 859 -83.04 8.93 163.62
N ARG A 860 -82.95 7.70 164.15
CA ARG A 860 -83.51 7.35 165.46
C ARG A 860 -82.91 8.18 166.61
N LYS A 861 -81.60 8.43 166.58
CA LYS A 861 -80.95 9.31 167.58
C LYS A 861 -81.51 10.73 167.59
N LEU A 862 -81.89 11.26 166.42
CA LEU A 862 -82.45 12.60 166.31
C LEU A 862 -83.87 12.67 166.88
N GLU A 863 -84.65 11.59 166.74
CA GLU A 863 -85.97 11.46 167.36
C GLU A 863 -85.87 11.47 168.89
N ASP A 864 -84.96 10.68 169.46
CA ASP A 864 -84.81 10.55 170.92
C ASP A 864 -84.46 11.90 171.59
N THR A 865 -83.69 12.77 170.91
CA THR A 865 -83.25 14.06 171.48
C THR A 865 -84.38 15.08 171.59
N LEU A 866 -85.36 15.02 170.67
CA LEU A 866 -86.49 15.96 170.62
C LEU A 866 -87.59 15.63 171.66
N GLU A 867 -87.65 14.38 172.14
CA GLU A 867 -88.60 13.97 173.18
C GLU A 867 -88.22 14.48 174.59
N GLU A 868 -86.92 14.64 174.88
CA GLU A 868 -86.45 15.09 176.21
C GLU A 868 -86.77 16.57 176.51
N GLU A 869 -86.72 17.47 175.52
CA GLU A 869 -87.09 18.89 175.71
C GLU A 869 -88.59 19.10 176.00
N TYR A 870 -89.44 18.17 175.56
CA TYR A 870 -90.89 18.30 175.63
C TYR A 870 -91.49 18.09 177.03
N VAL A 871 -90.73 17.53 177.98
CA VAL A 871 -91.22 17.14 179.31
C VAL A 871 -91.00 18.23 180.38
N LEU A 872 -90.07 19.15 180.18
CA LEU A 872 -89.67 20.16 181.19
C LEU A 872 -90.66 21.32 181.36
N ASP A 873 -91.49 21.62 180.34
CA ASP A 873 -92.32 22.84 180.30
C ASP A 873 -93.73 22.70 180.92
N LYS A 874 -93.98 21.60 181.65
CA LYS A 874 -95.29 21.31 182.30
C LYS A 874 -95.32 21.50 183.83
N SER A 875 -94.24 21.98 184.46
CA SER A 875 -94.16 22.13 185.93
C SER A 875 -94.53 23.54 186.41
#